data_AF-A0A7C3MEV3-F1
#
_entry.id   AF-A0A7C3MEV3-F1
#
_cell.length_a   1.000
_cell.length_b   1.000
_cell.length_c   1.000
_cell.angle_alpha   90.00
_cell.angle_beta   90.00
_cell.angle_gamma   90.00
#
_symmetry.space_group_name_H-M   'P 1'
#
loop_
_entity.id
_entity.type
_entity.pdbx_description
1 polymer ?
#
loop_
_entity_poly.entity_id
_entity_poly.type
_entity_poly.pdbx_seq_one_letter_code
_entity_poly.pdbx_strand_id
1 'polypeptide(L)'
;MDEIRIANSWAEVTPLATPPPGPMFAVTGGGVGCAGDTFPIGLSGSVETNVYMLFTNDVYAEVTLAGTGSPLNFGLFSTPAYYSVLASNPVTGYIGWMSNSPAIRLRPPLTIVGQPTHVITATNNRAQFTVVATSEDLTYQWLKDGSPLSDDWHITGSSTATLVIWPAGPADVGSYRCKVTNPCGFAMSDPATLSLDGVDELIWKGNSFLNLWDVGNPNYPYFLDTNLNEVVFNPGDSVTFDDSATTPELVILTNILTPTRLTVNAIRNYVFGGNGTIAGEGRLVKDGAGRLAISNTVAAGVYVPNTFTGGTAITNGAVAIYDWRSIGTGPITLAGGTLETFVKGNQNVGLSNDVFVVANSIWQIDQSGQQSASLMGALLGSPGTTLSLTNSSTATNSPNYIFFNGTFTNHSAIVLSCLMSNWGLSGQRLILNPGTGKVQILNGPISENVPGVAGLMKQGQGAAYLNAANTYTVGTTNSAGLLAGTGSIASPLVVESGAAIGGGSPDAIGTFTVNNDIILSGNVFIRVDKSLAQPNDKIAATGTITNTGTGTVTVTNIGVTALAPGDTFQVFTKPVINGDALTVTGEGVTWQNNLAVDGSIRVVSVIPNYPTNMTFAFRNGVLDLSWPATHLGWILQCQTNTLSVGLNPTGPWYDIPGSETVTAMSIPVDPATPTVFYRLRHP
;
A
#
# COMPACT_ATOMS: atom_id res chain seq x y z
N MET A 1 2.92 -14.88 100.96
CA MET A 1 3.93 -15.79 100.37
C MET A 1 3.65 -17.13 101.03
N ASP A 2 3.24 -18.18 100.32
CA ASP A 2 4.01 -18.79 99.25
C ASP A 2 3.12 -19.67 98.36
N GLU A 3 3.06 -19.32 97.07
CA GLU A 3 3.16 -20.35 96.05
C GLU A 3 4.03 -19.79 94.94
N ILE A 4 5.25 -20.31 94.81
CA ILE A 4 6.12 -20.07 93.65
C ILE A 4 5.96 -21.28 92.75
N ARG A 5 5.33 -21.09 91.60
CA ARG A 5 5.33 -22.04 90.48
C ARG A 5 6.31 -21.53 89.44
N ILE A 6 7.21 -22.39 89.00
CA ILE A 6 8.19 -22.10 87.94
C ILE A 6 7.88 -23.04 86.78
N ALA A 7 7.56 -22.47 85.63
CA ALA A 7 7.40 -23.21 84.37
C ALA A 7 7.92 -22.35 83.21
N ASN A 8 7.87 -22.89 81.99
CA ASN A 8 8.51 -22.26 80.82
C ASN A 8 7.59 -21.25 80.13
N SER A 9 6.34 -21.12 80.59
CA SER A 9 5.37 -20.10 80.15
C SER A 9 4.40 -19.74 81.28
N TRP A 10 3.83 -18.53 81.24
CA TRP A 10 2.86 -18.09 82.26
C TRP A 10 1.58 -18.94 82.27
N ALA A 11 1.20 -19.52 81.13
CA ALA A 11 0.05 -20.39 80.99
C ALA A 11 0.17 -21.71 81.79
N GLU A 12 1.39 -22.18 82.06
CA GLU A 12 1.64 -23.42 82.84
C GLU A 12 1.69 -23.17 84.35
N VAL A 13 2.00 -21.94 84.79
CA VAL A 13 2.04 -21.58 86.23
C VAL A 13 0.73 -21.00 86.75
N THR A 14 -0.20 -20.65 85.86
CA THR A 14 -1.54 -20.17 86.23
C THR A 14 -2.53 -21.35 86.15
N PRO A 15 -3.13 -21.79 87.27
CA PRO A 15 -4.14 -22.83 87.21
C PRO A 15 -5.34 -22.35 86.37
N LEU A 16 -5.92 -23.21 85.53
CA LEU A 16 -7.32 -23.08 85.14
C LEU A 16 -8.12 -23.05 86.45
N ALA A 17 -8.54 -21.88 86.90
CA ALA A 17 -9.11 -21.77 88.23
C ALA A 17 -10.36 -22.64 88.35
N THR A 18 -10.32 -23.50 89.36
CA THR A 18 -11.51 -24.11 89.94
C THR A 18 -11.71 -23.47 91.32
N PRO A 19 -12.75 -22.64 91.51
CA PRO A 19 -13.72 -22.13 90.52
C PRO A 19 -13.19 -20.98 89.65
N PRO A 20 -13.64 -20.84 88.38
CA PRO A 20 -13.21 -19.75 87.51
C PRO A 20 -13.82 -18.41 87.95
N PRO A 21 -13.20 -17.26 87.58
CA PRO A 21 -13.73 -15.93 87.93
C PRO A 21 -15.05 -15.58 87.22
N GLY A 22 -15.52 -16.40 86.28
CA GLY A 22 -16.74 -16.19 85.50
C GLY A 22 -16.71 -16.94 84.16
N PRO A 23 -17.65 -16.64 83.23
CA PRO A 23 -17.60 -17.14 81.86
C PRO A 23 -16.30 -16.76 81.15
N MET A 24 -15.84 -17.61 80.24
CA MET A 24 -14.65 -17.36 79.43
C MET A 24 -15.04 -16.57 78.18
N PHE A 25 -14.50 -15.35 78.04
CA PHE A 25 -14.68 -14.50 76.87
C PHE A 25 -13.47 -14.60 75.94
N ALA A 26 -13.66 -14.32 74.65
CA ALA A 26 -12.59 -14.37 73.66
C ALA A 26 -11.90 -13.02 73.57
N VAL A 27 -10.56 -13.01 73.60
CA VAL A 27 -9.77 -11.83 73.24
C VAL A 27 -9.93 -11.60 71.73
N THR A 28 -10.31 -10.39 71.34
CA THR A 28 -10.65 -10.02 69.96
C THR A 28 -9.70 -8.97 69.41
N GLY A 29 -9.57 -8.89 68.08
CA GLY A 29 -8.78 -7.87 67.40
C GLY A 29 -7.45 -8.41 66.86
N GLY A 30 -6.40 -7.60 66.91
CA GLY A 30 -5.11 -7.89 66.26
C GLY A 30 -5.14 -7.65 64.75
N GLY A 31 -4.03 -7.98 64.07
CA GLY A 31 -3.91 -7.77 62.64
C GLY A 31 -2.47 -7.77 62.12
N VAL A 32 -2.35 -7.58 60.81
CA VAL A 32 -1.07 -7.45 60.11
C VAL A 32 -1.00 -6.05 59.51
N GLY A 33 0.03 -5.29 59.87
CA GLY A 33 0.16 -3.87 59.50
C GLY A 33 1.57 -3.42 59.20
N CYS A 34 1.67 -2.14 58.90
CA CYS A 34 2.90 -1.42 58.66
C CYS A 34 3.46 -0.85 59.96
N ALA A 35 4.74 -0.48 59.94
CA ALA A 35 5.36 0.13 61.12
C ALA A 35 4.61 1.42 61.51
N GLY A 36 4.08 1.46 62.73
CA GLY A 36 3.29 2.58 63.24
C GLY A 36 1.77 2.39 63.17
N ASP A 37 1.28 1.38 62.45
CA ASP A 37 -0.15 1.04 62.47
C ASP A 37 -0.58 0.58 63.86
N THR A 38 -1.85 0.83 64.18
CA THR A 38 -2.42 0.41 65.46
C THR A 38 -3.65 -0.45 65.24
N PHE A 39 -3.80 -1.48 66.08
CA PHE A 39 -4.87 -2.47 65.99
C PHE A 39 -5.64 -2.51 67.30
N PRO A 40 -6.98 -2.59 67.24
CA PRO A 40 -7.79 -2.73 68.45
C PRO A 40 -7.51 -4.08 69.11
N ILE A 41 -7.43 -4.06 70.43
CA ILE A 41 -7.45 -5.27 71.27
C ILE A 41 -8.63 -5.14 72.21
N GLY A 42 -9.48 -6.15 72.23
CA GLY A 42 -10.70 -6.16 73.01
C GLY A 42 -10.99 -7.53 73.62
N LEU A 43 -12.11 -7.60 74.33
CA LEU A 43 -12.65 -8.82 74.89
C LEU A 43 -14.14 -8.90 74.56
N SER A 44 -14.60 -10.06 74.10
CA SER A 44 -15.96 -10.24 73.57
C SER A 44 -17.09 -10.09 74.60
N GLY A 45 -16.75 -9.97 75.88
CA GLY A 45 -17.68 -9.74 76.99
C GLY A 45 -16.93 -9.58 78.31
N SER A 46 -17.61 -9.22 79.38
CA SER A 46 -17.02 -9.11 80.71
C SER A 46 -18.06 -9.34 81.81
N VAL A 47 -17.59 -9.59 83.03
CA VAL A 47 -18.42 -9.65 84.24
C VAL A 47 -18.17 -8.40 85.08
N GLU A 48 -19.22 -7.69 85.49
CA GLU A 48 -19.14 -6.40 86.22
C GLU A 48 -18.27 -6.44 87.48
N THR A 49 -18.21 -7.57 88.18
CA THR A 49 -17.43 -7.73 89.42
C THR A 49 -15.96 -8.03 89.20
N ASN A 50 -15.51 -8.27 87.96
CA ASN A 50 -14.14 -8.68 87.66
C ASN A 50 -13.29 -7.50 87.19
N VAL A 51 -11.98 -7.63 87.32
CA VAL A 51 -10.99 -6.80 86.63
C VAL A 51 -10.24 -7.65 85.60
N TYR A 52 -9.89 -7.04 84.47
CA TYR A 52 -9.26 -7.71 83.34
C TYR A 52 -7.92 -7.03 83.04
N MET A 53 -6.85 -7.81 83.15
CA MET A 53 -5.47 -7.39 82.94
C MET A 53 -5.00 -7.84 81.57
N LEU A 54 -4.49 -6.91 80.75
CA LEU A 54 -3.92 -7.23 79.45
C LEU A 54 -2.46 -7.67 79.59
N PHE A 55 -2.08 -8.71 78.86
CA PHE A 55 -0.72 -9.21 78.75
C PHE A 55 -0.28 -9.23 77.28
N THR A 56 0.98 -8.88 77.04
CA THR A 56 1.66 -8.96 75.74
C THR A 56 2.83 -9.93 75.85
N ASN A 57 2.83 -11.00 75.04
CA ASN A 57 3.81 -12.09 75.13
C ASN A 57 4.06 -12.54 76.59
N ASP A 58 2.95 -12.75 77.32
CA ASP A 58 2.94 -13.15 78.73
C ASP A 58 3.52 -12.14 79.74
N VAL A 59 3.81 -10.91 79.32
CA VAL A 59 4.19 -9.80 80.22
C VAL A 59 3.00 -8.86 80.41
N TYR A 60 2.70 -8.49 81.66
CA TYR A 60 1.62 -7.57 81.97
C TYR A 60 1.83 -6.23 81.27
N ALA A 61 0.87 -5.80 80.46
CA ALA A 61 0.96 -4.63 79.60
C ALA A 61 0.57 -3.31 80.31
N GLU A 62 0.48 -3.32 81.63
CA GLU A 62 0.08 -2.18 82.48
C GLU A 62 -1.34 -1.63 82.22
N VAL A 63 -2.16 -2.34 81.44
CA VAL A 63 -3.57 -2.00 81.21
C VAL A 63 -4.46 -2.94 82.00
N THR A 64 -5.23 -2.37 82.93
CA THR A 64 -6.30 -3.05 83.66
C THR A 64 -7.61 -2.32 83.46
N LEU A 65 -8.68 -3.04 83.10
CA LEU A 65 -10.03 -2.51 82.98
C LEU A 65 -10.98 -3.23 83.93
N ALA A 66 -11.93 -2.50 84.52
CA ALA A 66 -13.05 -3.10 85.23
C ALA A 66 -14.04 -3.71 84.24
N GLY A 67 -14.65 -4.83 84.60
CA GLY A 67 -15.73 -5.43 83.82
C GLY A 67 -16.99 -4.58 83.86
N THR A 68 -17.79 -4.68 82.80
CA THR A 68 -18.98 -3.82 82.57
C THR A 68 -20.23 -4.63 82.23
N GLY A 69 -20.15 -5.97 82.22
CA GLY A 69 -21.22 -6.83 81.71
C GLY A 69 -21.28 -6.89 80.17
N SER A 70 -20.45 -6.10 79.48
CA SER A 70 -20.41 -5.93 78.02
C SER A 70 -18.98 -6.15 77.48
N PRO A 71 -18.77 -6.19 76.14
CA PRO A 71 -17.43 -6.26 75.56
C PRO A 71 -16.52 -5.12 76.06
N LEU A 72 -15.25 -5.44 76.28
CA LEU A 72 -14.23 -4.47 76.71
C LEU A 72 -13.31 -4.09 75.54
N ASN A 73 -12.86 -2.84 75.53
CA ASN A 73 -11.89 -2.33 74.58
C ASN A 73 -10.65 -1.86 75.34
N PHE A 74 -9.52 -2.55 75.17
CA PHE A 74 -8.24 -2.21 75.79
C PHE A 74 -7.49 -1.09 75.07
N GLY A 75 -7.99 -0.65 73.90
CA GLY A 75 -7.40 0.41 73.10
C GLY A 75 -6.72 -0.11 71.84
N LEU A 76 -5.92 0.77 71.24
CA LEU A 76 -5.19 0.52 70.00
C LEU A 76 -3.71 0.28 70.32
N PHE A 77 -3.14 -0.80 69.80
CA PHE A 77 -1.75 -1.20 70.04
C PHE A 77 -0.99 -1.34 68.72
N SER A 78 0.30 -0.99 68.70
CA SER A 78 1.18 -1.12 67.53
C SER A 78 2.30 -2.15 67.72
N THR A 79 2.49 -2.64 68.95
CA THR A 79 3.59 -3.54 69.27
C THR A 79 3.34 -4.95 68.74
N PRO A 80 4.27 -5.54 67.96
CA PRO A 80 4.13 -6.90 67.49
C PRO A 80 4.26 -7.90 68.65
N ALA A 81 3.14 -8.54 69.00
CA ALA A 81 3.04 -9.45 70.12
C ALA A 81 1.78 -10.31 70.00
N TYR A 82 1.71 -11.37 70.79
CA TYR A 82 0.45 -12.03 71.13
C TYR A 82 -0.18 -11.36 72.34
N TYR A 83 -1.47 -11.10 72.28
CA TYR A 83 -2.22 -10.43 73.33
C TYR A 83 -3.11 -11.44 74.05
N SER A 84 -2.99 -11.53 75.37
CA SER A 84 -3.82 -12.39 76.23
C SER A 84 -4.41 -11.56 77.37
N VAL A 85 -5.55 -12.00 77.92
CA VAL A 85 -6.22 -11.27 79.01
C VAL A 85 -6.42 -12.20 80.19
N LEU A 86 -6.00 -11.76 81.36
CA LEU A 86 -6.23 -12.44 82.63
C LEU A 86 -7.38 -11.76 83.36
N ALA A 87 -8.47 -12.49 83.61
CA ALA A 87 -9.54 -12.01 84.49
C ALA A 87 -9.19 -12.31 85.94
N SER A 88 -9.52 -11.38 86.84
CA SER A 88 -9.41 -11.53 88.28
C SER A 88 -10.69 -11.03 88.94
N ASN A 89 -11.27 -11.82 89.83
CA ASN A 89 -12.35 -11.39 90.69
C ASN A 89 -11.76 -10.92 92.03
N PRO A 90 -11.72 -9.61 92.32
CA PRO A 90 -11.11 -9.09 93.55
C PRO A 90 -11.92 -9.43 94.81
N VAL A 91 -13.17 -9.86 94.68
CA VAL A 91 -14.03 -10.26 95.82
C VAL A 91 -13.73 -11.71 96.25
N THR A 92 -13.59 -12.62 95.29
CA THR A 92 -13.37 -14.05 95.57
C THR A 92 -11.91 -14.48 95.49
N GLY A 93 -11.04 -13.66 94.88
CA GLY A 93 -9.63 -13.98 94.64
C GLY A 93 -9.40 -14.94 93.46
N TYR A 94 -10.44 -15.30 92.70
CA TYR A 94 -10.29 -16.21 91.55
C TYR A 94 -9.69 -15.50 90.34
N ILE A 95 -8.77 -16.16 89.64
CA ILE A 95 -8.12 -15.65 88.43
C ILE A 95 -8.21 -16.67 87.29
N GLY A 96 -8.24 -16.24 86.03
CA GLY A 96 -8.25 -17.17 84.90
C GLY A 96 -8.06 -16.48 83.56
N TRP A 97 -7.30 -17.13 82.67
CA TRP A 97 -7.08 -16.63 81.32
C TRP A 97 -8.36 -16.69 80.48
N MET A 98 -8.57 -15.63 79.70
CA MET A 98 -9.56 -15.58 78.65
C MET A 98 -9.10 -16.42 77.45
N SER A 99 -10.03 -16.79 76.58
CA SER A 99 -9.71 -17.58 75.39
C SER A 99 -9.18 -16.71 74.26
N ASN A 100 -8.48 -17.34 73.30
CA ASN A 100 -7.86 -16.71 72.14
C ASN A 100 -6.68 -15.77 72.48
N SER A 101 -5.73 -15.68 71.54
CA SER A 101 -4.56 -14.80 71.65
C SER A 101 -4.33 -14.10 70.31
N PRO A 102 -5.06 -13.03 69.97
CA PRO A 102 -4.82 -12.31 68.74
C PRO A 102 -3.39 -11.77 68.70
N ALA A 103 -2.81 -11.75 67.50
CA ALA A 103 -1.46 -11.26 67.27
C ALA A 103 -1.48 -9.95 66.48
N ILE A 104 -0.57 -9.06 66.82
CA ILE A 104 -0.14 -7.98 65.94
C ILE A 104 1.17 -8.43 65.28
N ARG A 105 1.23 -8.36 63.95
CA ARG A 105 2.44 -8.66 63.17
C ARG A 105 2.75 -7.53 62.22
N LEU A 106 4.04 -7.30 61.99
CA LEU A 106 4.50 -6.37 60.96
C LEU A 106 4.70 -7.11 59.65
N ARG A 107 4.33 -6.46 58.56
CA ARG A 107 4.66 -6.92 57.21
C ARG A 107 6.17 -6.81 56.98
N PRO A 108 6.80 -7.79 56.30
CA PRO A 108 8.20 -7.69 55.90
C PRO A 108 8.43 -6.43 55.05
N PRO A 109 9.57 -5.74 55.22
CA PRO A 109 9.87 -4.54 54.44
C PRO A 109 9.92 -4.86 52.95
N LEU A 110 9.34 -3.98 52.14
CA LEU A 110 9.38 -4.10 50.68
C LEU A 110 10.78 -3.82 50.16
N THR A 111 11.42 -4.84 49.57
CA THR A 111 12.75 -4.73 48.96
C THR A 111 12.75 -5.33 47.55
N ILE A 112 13.33 -4.62 46.58
CA ILE A 112 13.65 -5.20 45.26
C ILE A 112 15.05 -5.82 45.37
N VAL A 113 15.13 -7.13 45.17
CA VAL A 113 16.37 -7.93 45.29
C VAL A 113 16.92 -8.36 43.94
N GLY A 114 16.12 -8.27 42.87
CA GLY A 114 16.53 -8.48 41.49
C GLY A 114 16.08 -7.30 40.64
N GLN A 115 17.05 -6.53 40.14
CA GLN A 115 16.81 -5.40 39.24
C GLN A 115 16.61 -5.90 37.80
N PRO A 116 15.83 -5.17 36.98
CA PRO A 116 15.71 -5.51 35.57
C PRO A 116 17.03 -5.21 34.85
N THR A 117 17.40 -6.05 33.89
CA THR A 117 18.59 -5.86 33.07
C THR A 117 18.24 -5.14 31.77
N HIS A 118 19.20 -4.40 31.21
CA HIS A 118 19.07 -3.84 29.85
C HIS A 118 18.79 -4.96 28.84
N VAL A 119 17.96 -4.66 27.83
CA VAL A 119 17.58 -5.58 26.76
C VAL A 119 17.99 -4.95 25.43
N ILE A 120 18.71 -5.72 24.63
CA ILE A 120 18.93 -5.46 23.21
C ILE A 120 18.21 -6.56 22.45
N THR A 121 17.34 -6.20 21.51
CA THR A 121 16.63 -7.17 20.67
C THR A 121 16.44 -6.58 19.28
N ALA A 122 16.41 -7.41 18.25
CA ALA A 122 16.11 -6.90 16.93
C ALA A 122 14.65 -6.46 16.78
N THR A 123 14.37 -5.66 15.75
CA THR A 123 13.00 -5.27 15.42
C THR A 123 12.13 -6.51 15.21
N ASN A 124 10.89 -6.47 15.70
CA ASN A 124 9.91 -7.55 15.72
C ASN A 124 10.22 -8.78 16.60
N ASN A 125 11.35 -8.80 17.31
CA ASN A 125 11.63 -9.84 18.29
C ASN A 125 11.01 -9.53 19.66
N ARG A 126 11.09 -10.51 20.56
CA ARG A 126 10.60 -10.41 21.94
C ARG A 126 11.64 -9.68 22.80
N ALA A 127 11.19 -8.70 23.58
CA ALA A 127 11.91 -8.12 24.70
C ALA A 127 11.23 -8.52 26.02
N GLN A 128 12.02 -8.75 27.07
CA GLN A 128 11.49 -9.11 28.38
C GLN A 128 12.28 -8.41 29.50
N PHE A 129 11.56 -7.80 30.44
CA PHE A 129 12.13 -7.28 31.68
C PHE A 129 11.53 -8.02 32.87
N THR A 130 12.34 -8.34 33.87
CA THR A 130 11.89 -9.03 35.09
C THR A 130 12.43 -8.30 36.32
N VAL A 131 11.59 -8.15 37.35
CA VAL A 131 12.03 -7.74 38.69
C VAL A 131 11.77 -8.85 39.71
N VAL A 132 12.60 -8.92 40.75
CA VAL A 132 12.38 -9.81 41.90
C VAL A 132 12.28 -8.96 43.14
N ALA A 133 11.16 -9.07 43.86
CA ALA A 133 10.91 -8.31 45.08
C ALA A 133 10.44 -9.23 46.21
N THR A 134 10.78 -8.85 47.45
CA THR A 134 10.44 -9.59 48.67
C THR A 134 9.55 -8.73 49.56
N SER A 135 8.31 -9.15 49.76
CA SER A 135 7.35 -8.69 50.79
C SER A 135 6.08 -9.57 50.70
N GLU A 136 5.00 -9.14 51.34
CA GLU A 136 3.64 -9.66 51.18
C GLU A 136 2.79 -8.71 50.34
N ASP A 137 1.71 -9.22 49.73
CA ASP A 137 0.70 -8.44 49.01
C ASP A 137 1.27 -7.48 47.95
N LEU A 138 2.20 -8.01 47.13
CA LEU A 138 2.88 -7.26 46.09
C LEU A 138 1.98 -6.99 44.89
N THR A 139 1.99 -5.74 44.44
CA THR A 139 1.41 -5.30 43.16
C THR A 139 2.50 -4.61 42.33
N TYR A 140 2.39 -4.69 41.01
CA TYR A 140 3.41 -4.20 40.08
C TYR A 140 2.79 -3.20 39.10
N GLN A 141 3.59 -2.24 38.66
CA GLN A 141 3.26 -1.34 37.57
C GLN A 141 4.55 -1.02 36.82
N TRP A 142 4.64 -1.43 35.56
CA TRP A 142 5.73 -1.03 34.67
C TRP A 142 5.50 0.37 34.13
N LEU A 143 6.60 1.12 34.01
CA LEU A 143 6.64 2.46 33.45
C LEU A 143 7.65 2.50 32.32
N LYS A 144 7.31 3.19 31.23
CA LYS A 144 8.21 3.56 30.15
C LYS A 144 8.42 5.07 30.16
N ASP A 145 9.68 5.50 30.24
CA ASP A 145 10.09 6.91 30.25
C ASP A 145 9.31 7.75 31.28
N GLY A 146 9.01 7.12 32.43
CA GLY A 146 8.26 7.72 33.53
C GLY A 146 6.72 7.62 33.44
N SER A 147 6.17 7.12 32.32
CA SER A 147 4.72 6.96 32.13
C SER A 147 4.28 5.51 32.38
N PRO A 148 3.16 5.27 33.08
CA PRO A 148 2.67 3.91 33.34
C PRO A 148 2.24 3.23 32.03
N LEU A 149 2.65 1.97 31.88
CA LEU A 149 2.23 1.11 30.77
C LEU A 149 0.89 0.43 31.09
N SER A 150 0.19 0.05 30.04
CA SER A 150 -0.97 -0.84 30.10
C SER A 150 -0.79 -1.95 29.09
N ASP A 151 -1.35 -3.12 29.37
CA ASP A 151 -1.30 -4.25 28.43
C ASP A 151 -2.12 -3.89 27.17
N ASP A 152 -1.58 -4.28 26.02
CA ASP A 152 -2.22 -4.11 24.71
C ASP A 152 -1.94 -5.34 23.82
N TRP A 153 -1.96 -5.16 22.49
CA TRP A 153 -1.73 -6.26 21.55
C TRP A 153 -0.26 -6.75 21.52
N HIS A 154 0.73 -5.94 21.93
CA HIS A 154 2.15 -6.29 21.90
C HIS A 154 2.84 -6.17 23.28
N ILE A 155 2.27 -5.43 24.23
CA ILE A 155 2.73 -5.35 25.62
C ILE A 155 1.88 -6.25 26.50
N THR A 156 2.51 -7.13 27.28
CA THR A 156 1.83 -7.99 28.26
C THR A 156 2.60 -8.01 29.58
N GLY A 157 1.86 -8.14 30.70
CA GLY A 157 2.47 -8.25 32.03
C GLY A 157 2.87 -6.92 32.66
N SER A 158 2.33 -5.78 32.19
CA SER A 158 2.56 -4.44 32.74
C SER A 158 2.21 -4.30 34.23
N SER A 159 1.34 -5.18 34.75
CA SER A 159 0.99 -5.28 36.17
C SER A 159 1.56 -6.52 36.88
N THR A 160 2.61 -7.14 36.32
CA THR A 160 3.26 -8.33 36.89
C THR A 160 4.76 -8.13 37.10
N ALA A 161 5.42 -9.09 37.74
CA ALA A 161 6.87 -9.08 37.93
C ALA A 161 7.66 -9.15 36.60
N THR A 162 7.03 -9.58 35.50
CA THR A 162 7.66 -9.75 34.19
C THR A 162 6.89 -8.98 33.12
N LEU A 163 7.53 -8.01 32.48
CA LEU A 163 7.02 -7.32 31.30
C LEU A 163 7.52 -8.02 30.04
N VAL A 164 6.63 -8.26 29.09
CA VAL A 164 6.98 -8.78 27.75
C VAL A 164 6.47 -7.80 26.69
N ILE A 165 7.35 -7.47 25.75
CA ILE A 165 7.06 -6.65 24.58
C ILE A 165 7.34 -7.51 23.35
N TRP A 166 6.33 -7.83 22.55
CA TRP A 166 6.46 -8.62 21.34
C TRP A 166 5.29 -8.38 20.38
N PRO A 167 5.54 -7.95 19.13
CA PRO A 167 6.85 -7.57 18.54
C PRO A 167 7.39 -6.23 19.11
N ALA A 168 8.68 -6.18 19.44
CA ALA A 168 9.34 -4.92 19.82
C ALA A 168 9.69 -4.07 18.59
N GLY A 169 9.41 -2.77 18.62
CA GLY A 169 9.68 -1.84 17.52
C GLY A 169 10.33 -0.52 17.97
N PRO A 170 10.57 0.41 17.02
CA PRO A 170 11.24 1.68 17.32
C PRO A 170 10.51 2.52 18.38
N ALA A 171 9.17 2.38 18.45
CA ALA A 171 8.34 3.05 19.44
C ALA A 171 8.54 2.52 20.87
N ASP A 172 9.14 1.34 21.05
CA ASP A 172 9.36 0.71 22.36
C ASP A 172 10.74 1.01 22.94
N VAL A 173 11.66 1.56 22.13
CA VAL A 173 12.96 2.04 22.61
C VAL A 173 12.75 3.08 23.71
N GLY A 174 13.45 2.91 24.83
CA GLY A 174 13.29 3.77 26.00
C GLY A 174 13.76 3.14 27.30
N SER A 175 13.52 3.85 28.40
CA SER A 175 13.87 3.41 29.75
C SER A 175 12.65 2.83 30.47
N TYR A 176 12.79 1.61 31.00
CA TYR A 176 11.78 0.86 31.72
C TYR A 176 12.12 0.77 33.20
N ARG A 177 11.11 0.99 34.04
CA ARG A 177 11.18 0.78 35.50
C ARG A 177 9.92 0.09 35.98
N CYS A 178 10.05 -0.71 37.05
CA CYS A 178 8.91 -1.29 37.73
C CYS A 178 8.70 -0.60 39.08
N LYS A 179 7.48 -0.12 39.32
CA LYS A 179 7.01 0.27 40.65
C LYS A 179 6.39 -0.95 41.30
N VAL A 180 7.00 -1.42 42.39
CA VAL A 180 6.43 -2.48 43.22
C VAL A 180 5.77 -1.82 44.42
N THR A 181 4.52 -2.17 44.72
CA THR A 181 3.75 -1.57 45.81
C THR A 181 3.23 -2.68 46.73
N ASN A 182 3.27 -2.43 48.04
CA ASN A 182 2.55 -3.20 49.04
C ASN A 182 1.73 -2.23 49.91
N PRO A 183 0.92 -2.70 50.87
CA PRO A 183 0.15 -1.82 51.75
C PRO A 183 1.00 -0.81 52.55
N CYS A 184 2.29 -1.06 52.74
CA CYS A 184 3.20 -0.21 53.53
C CYS A 184 3.97 0.84 52.72
N GLY A 185 3.84 0.82 51.40
CA GLY A 185 4.51 1.77 50.52
C GLY A 185 4.90 1.15 49.19
N PHE A 186 5.90 1.74 48.55
CA PHE A 186 6.38 1.28 47.26
C PHE A 186 7.90 1.37 47.17
N ALA A 187 8.46 0.57 46.28
CA ALA A 187 9.85 0.63 45.84
C ALA A 187 9.89 0.78 44.32
N MET A 188 10.87 1.55 43.84
CA MET A 188 11.14 1.71 42.41
C MET A 188 12.36 0.90 42.03
N SER A 189 12.28 0.18 40.91
CA SER A 189 13.47 -0.46 40.34
C SER A 189 14.46 0.56 39.77
N ASP A 190 15.68 0.07 39.56
CA ASP A 190 16.64 0.73 38.69
C ASP A 190 16.12 0.78 37.25
N PRO A 191 16.55 1.76 36.43
CA PRO A 191 16.16 1.83 35.03
C PRO A 191 16.88 0.75 34.22
N ALA A 192 16.12 -0.03 33.46
CA ALA A 192 16.63 -0.86 32.37
C ALA A 192 16.29 -0.21 31.04
N THR A 193 17.13 -0.34 30.02
CA THR A 193 16.84 0.22 28.69
C THR A 193 16.46 -0.88 27.73
N LEU A 194 15.49 -0.60 26.86
CA LEU A 194 15.30 -1.35 25.62
C LEU A 194 15.97 -0.58 24.49
N SER A 195 16.92 -1.22 23.80
CA SER A 195 17.41 -0.75 22.50
C SER A 195 17.17 -1.80 21.44
N LEU A 196 17.01 -1.35 20.20
CA LEU A 196 16.98 -2.27 19.07
C LEU A 196 18.40 -2.62 18.63
N ASP A 197 18.58 -3.83 18.12
CA ASP A 197 19.83 -4.21 17.46
C ASP A 197 20.07 -3.33 16.22
N GLY A 198 21.34 -3.12 15.90
CA GLY A 198 21.72 -2.40 14.69
C GLY A 198 21.29 -3.17 13.44
N VAL A 199 21.25 -2.48 12.29
CA VAL A 199 21.18 -3.19 11.00
C VAL A 199 22.55 -3.83 10.79
N ASP A 200 22.60 -5.17 10.80
CA ASP A 200 23.81 -5.88 10.45
C ASP A 200 23.90 -6.11 8.93
N GLU A 201 25.13 -6.18 8.43
CA GLU A 201 25.42 -6.57 7.06
C GLU A 201 25.79 -8.05 7.04
N LEU A 202 24.87 -8.86 6.53
CA LEU A 202 24.94 -10.31 6.56
C LEU A 202 25.30 -10.89 5.19
N ILE A 203 26.12 -11.93 5.18
CA ILE A 203 26.47 -12.72 3.99
C ILE A 203 25.83 -14.09 4.10
N TRP A 204 25.09 -14.50 3.07
CA TRP A 204 24.50 -15.83 3.00
C TRP A 204 25.58 -16.92 2.89
N LYS A 205 25.56 -17.86 3.83
CA LYS A 205 26.40 -19.06 3.83
C LYS A 205 25.61 -20.31 3.46
N GLY A 206 24.35 -20.40 3.90
CA GLY A 206 23.54 -21.61 3.80
C GLY A 206 24.08 -22.76 4.67
N ASN A 207 23.57 -23.97 4.44
CA ASN A 207 23.97 -25.16 5.21
C ASN A 207 24.20 -26.43 4.39
N SER A 208 24.09 -26.35 3.05
CA SER A 208 24.23 -27.50 2.15
C SER A 208 23.23 -28.64 2.37
N PHE A 209 22.14 -28.38 3.09
CA PHE A 209 21.09 -29.37 3.35
C PHE A 209 19.70 -28.77 3.09
N LEU A 210 19.12 -28.06 4.06
CA LEU A 210 17.80 -27.44 3.91
C LEU A 210 17.86 -26.04 3.28
N ASN A 211 18.98 -25.32 3.41
CA ASN A 211 19.17 -23.94 2.94
C ASN A 211 17.99 -23.01 3.27
N LEU A 212 17.49 -23.12 4.50
CA LEU A 212 16.42 -22.30 5.05
C LEU A 212 16.91 -20.87 5.29
N TRP A 213 16.14 -19.84 4.96
CA TRP A 213 16.42 -18.50 5.47
C TRP A 213 16.00 -18.47 6.94
N ASP A 214 16.97 -18.56 7.84
CA ASP A 214 16.73 -18.62 9.28
C ASP A 214 16.20 -17.29 9.82
N VAL A 215 15.35 -17.39 10.83
CA VAL A 215 14.82 -16.23 11.56
C VAL A 215 14.96 -16.53 13.05
N GLY A 216 15.82 -15.78 13.74
CA GLY A 216 15.88 -15.75 15.21
C GLY A 216 16.15 -17.08 15.93
N ASN A 217 16.66 -18.13 15.27
CA ASN A 217 17.02 -19.39 15.91
C ASN A 217 18.55 -19.60 15.92
N PRO A 218 19.23 -19.31 17.04
CA PRO A 218 20.70 -19.33 17.11
C PRO A 218 21.30 -20.73 16.97
N ASN A 219 20.49 -21.80 16.98
CA ASN A 219 21.00 -23.16 16.79
C ASN A 219 21.32 -23.49 15.33
N TYR A 220 20.87 -22.65 14.39
CA TYR A 220 20.97 -22.91 12.96
C TYR A 220 21.34 -21.63 12.17
N PRO A 221 22.49 -21.00 12.45
CA PRO A 221 22.92 -19.79 11.75
C PRO A 221 23.30 -20.10 10.31
N TYR A 222 22.65 -19.44 9.35
CA TYR A 222 22.98 -19.59 7.93
C TYR A 222 23.53 -18.30 7.30
N PHE A 223 23.80 -17.31 8.13
CA PHE A 223 24.43 -16.05 7.78
C PHE A 223 25.79 -15.89 8.47
N LEU A 224 26.64 -15.08 7.85
CA LEU A 224 27.88 -14.59 8.41
C LEU A 224 27.79 -13.08 8.59
N ASP A 225 28.29 -12.55 9.71
CA ASP A 225 28.51 -11.12 9.87
C ASP A 225 29.75 -10.66 9.07
N THR A 226 30.05 -9.35 9.12
CA THR A 226 31.24 -8.77 8.46
C THR A 226 32.59 -9.30 8.99
N ASN A 227 32.60 -9.88 10.19
CA ASN A 227 33.77 -10.51 10.80
C ASN A 227 33.84 -12.02 10.53
N LEU A 228 32.91 -12.56 9.72
CA LEU A 228 32.76 -13.98 9.39
C LEU A 228 32.34 -14.87 10.57
N ASN A 229 31.71 -14.28 11.60
CA ASN A 229 31.07 -15.05 12.66
C ASN A 229 29.70 -15.56 12.18
N GLU A 230 29.33 -16.76 12.62
CA GLU A 230 27.99 -17.30 12.36
C GLU A 230 26.93 -16.55 13.15
N VAL A 231 25.95 -16.01 12.44
CA VAL A 231 24.85 -15.22 13.00
C VAL A 231 23.54 -15.63 12.34
N VAL A 232 22.43 -15.19 12.95
CA VAL A 232 21.09 -15.39 12.40
C VAL A 232 20.57 -14.11 11.79
N PHE A 233 19.72 -14.22 10.78
CA PHE A 233 19.02 -13.05 10.27
C PHE A 233 17.97 -12.56 11.27
N ASN A 234 17.99 -11.26 11.51
CA ASN A 234 16.94 -10.54 12.19
C ASN A 234 16.20 -9.58 11.24
N PRO A 235 14.89 -9.37 11.46
CA PRO A 235 14.15 -8.36 10.70
C PRO A 235 14.82 -6.97 10.80
N GLY A 236 15.16 -6.40 9.64
CA GLY A 236 15.91 -5.15 9.54
C GLY A 236 17.32 -5.31 8.99
N ASP A 237 17.93 -6.49 9.07
CA ASP A 237 19.30 -6.71 8.59
C ASP A 237 19.40 -6.56 7.06
N SER A 238 20.58 -6.13 6.60
CA SER A 238 20.97 -6.20 5.20
C SER A 238 21.50 -7.60 4.89
N VAL A 239 21.10 -8.16 3.75
CA VAL A 239 21.54 -9.49 3.33
C VAL A 239 22.18 -9.45 1.96
N THR A 240 23.35 -10.07 1.84
CA THR A 240 24.10 -10.25 0.59
C THR A 240 24.23 -11.74 0.26
N PHE A 241 23.82 -12.10 -0.95
CA PHE A 241 24.06 -13.39 -1.57
C PHE A 241 25.20 -13.24 -2.59
N ASP A 242 26.36 -13.83 -2.29
CA ASP A 242 27.56 -13.79 -3.12
C ASP A 242 28.05 -15.21 -3.46
N ASP A 243 29.31 -15.37 -3.90
CA ASP A 243 29.90 -16.67 -4.22
C ASP A 243 30.55 -17.38 -3.01
N SER A 244 30.41 -16.85 -1.79
CA SER A 244 30.95 -17.42 -0.54
C SER A 244 30.22 -18.69 -0.08
N ALA A 245 28.94 -18.84 -0.44
CA ALA A 245 28.17 -20.04 -0.14
C ALA A 245 28.72 -21.28 -0.87
N THR A 246 28.86 -22.39 -0.15
CA THR A 246 29.49 -23.62 -0.70
C THR A 246 28.56 -24.43 -1.58
N THR A 247 27.23 -24.32 -1.41
CA THR A 247 26.19 -24.99 -2.22
C THR A 247 24.99 -24.07 -2.51
N PRO A 248 25.17 -23.02 -3.32
CA PRO A 248 24.07 -22.14 -3.68
C PRO A 248 23.35 -22.64 -4.93
N GLU A 249 22.10 -23.07 -4.77
CA GLU A 249 21.11 -23.04 -5.86
C GLU A 249 19.73 -22.64 -5.31
N LEU A 250 19.30 -23.21 -4.18
CA LEU A 250 18.00 -22.94 -3.56
C LEU A 250 18.15 -22.31 -2.17
N VAL A 251 17.42 -21.22 -1.94
CA VAL A 251 17.21 -20.54 -0.65
C VAL A 251 15.72 -20.67 -0.32
N ILE A 252 15.40 -21.31 0.80
CA ILE A 252 14.01 -21.59 1.19
C ILE A 252 13.51 -20.49 2.13
N LEU A 253 12.61 -19.65 1.66
CA LEU A 253 11.89 -18.66 2.47
C LEU A 253 10.79 -19.37 3.27
N THR A 254 10.67 -19.12 4.58
CA THR A 254 9.63 -19.74 5.43
C THR A 254 8.81 -18.78 6.27
N ASN A 255 9.21 -17.51 6.33
CA ASN A 255 8.56 -16.48 7.14
C ASN A 255 8.30 -15.22 6.30
N ILE A 256 7.75 -14.19 6.95
CA ILE A 256 7.80 -12.82 6.45
C ILE A 256 9.20 -12.28 6.76
N LEU A 257 9.99 -12.05 5.72
CA LEU A 257 11.38 -11.59 5.82
C LEU A 257 11.44 -10.12 5.42
N THR A 258 11.95 -9.26 6.30
CA THR A 258 12.01 -7.81 6.06
C THR A 258 13.43 -7.28 6.11
N PRO A 259 14.32 -7.67 5.18
CA PRO A 259 15.65 -7.08 5.11
C PRO A 259 15.53 -5.60 4.70
N THR A 260 16.41 -4.74 5.21
CA THR A 260 16.47 -3.33 4.74
C THR A 260 17.14 -3.22 3.38
N ARG A 261 18.05 -4.14 3.07
CA ARG A 261 18.66 -4.28 1.74
C ARG A 261 18.90 -5.74 1.42
N LEU A 262 18.57 -6.13 0.19
CA LEU A 262 18.80 -7.48 -0.31
C LEU A 262 19.66 -7.41 -1.56
N THR A 263 20.90 -7.87 -1.47
CA THR A 263 21.85 -7.83 -2.58
C THR A 263 22.12 -9.24 -3.09
N VAL A 264 22.03 -9.43 -4.41
CA VAL A 264 22.49 -10.65 -5.08
C VAL A 264 23.63 -10.27 -6.02
N ASN A 265 24.86 -10.53 -5.56
CA ASN A 265 26.09 -10.23 -6.25
C ASN A 265 26.97 -11.48 -6.36
N ALA A 266 26.52 -12.42 -7.20
CA ALA A 266 27.21 -13.68 -7.45
C ALA A 266 27.34 -13.94 -8.96
N ILE A 267 28.38 -14.67 -9.34
CA ILE A 267 28.49 -15.27 -10.68
C ILE A 267 27.55 -16.48 -10.77
N ARG A 268 27.33 -17.17 -9.66
CA ARG A 268 26.42 -18.32 -9.57
C ARG A 268 24.95 -17.90 -9.54
N ASN A 269 24.08 -18.87 -9.84
CA ASN A 269 22.64 -18.69 -9.80
C ASN A 269 22.08 -18.89 -8.38
N TYR A 270 21.04 -18.15 -8.06
CA TYR A 270 20.26 -18.30 -6.84
C TYR A 270 18.77 -18.47 -7.17
N VAL A 271 18.07 -19.29 -6.39
CA VAL A 271 16.62 -19.48 -6.47
C VAL A 271 16.03 -19.19 -5.08
N PHE A 272 15.15 -18.21 -5.00
CA PHE A 272 14.32 -17.97 -3.81
C PHE A 272 13.03 -18.78 -3.95
N GLY A 273 12.91 -19.84 -3.16
CA GLY A 273 11.76 -20.73 -3.10
C GLY A 273 11.16 -20.80 -1.70
N GLY A 274 10.39 -21.85 -1.39
CA GLY A 274 9.71 -21.98 -0.10
C GLY A 274 8.40 -21.18 -0.02
N ASN A 275 7.73 -21.23 1.13
CA ASN A 275 6.39 -20.66 1.33
C ASN A 275 6.39 -19.27 2.00
N GLY A 276 7.56 -18.73 2.33
CA GLY A 276 7.73 -17.39 2.89
C GLY A 276 7.63 -16.26 1.85
N THR A 277 7.79 -15.03 2.32
CA THR A 277 7.70 -13.80 1.52
C THR A 277 8.77 -12.79 1.94
N ILE A 278 9.23 -11.96 1.01
CA ILE A 278 10.05 -10.78 1.26
C ILE A 278 9.11 -9.56 1.31
N ALA A 279 9.20 -8.78 2.39
CA ALA A 279 8.32 -7.66 2.69
C ALA A 279 9.10 -6.48 3.28
N GLY A 280 8.39 -5.40 3.62
CA GLY A 280 8.97 -4.20 4.25
C GLY A 280 9.50 -3.18 3.25
N GLU A 281 10.24 -2.18 3.74
CA GLU A 281 10.71 -1.06 2.92
C GLU A 281 12.00 -1.37 2.14
N GLY A 282 12.52 -2.59 2.29
CA GLY A 282 13.79 -2.97 1.70
C GLY A 282 13.82 -2.97 0.18
N ARG A 283 15.02 -2.79 -0.36
CA ARG A 283 15.30 -2.82 -1.80
C ARG A 283 16.07 -4.09 -2.18
N LEU A 284 15.66 -4.71 -3.29
CA LEU A 284 16.40 -5.77 -3.96
C LEU A 284 17.39 -5.16 -4.97
N VAL A 285 18.66 -5.56 -4.92
CA VAL A 285 19.72 -5.15 -5.84
C VAL A 285 20.36 -6.39 -6.45
N LYS A 286 20.30 -6.50 -7.77
CA LYS A 286 20.88 -7.60 -8.54
C LYS A 286 22.05 -7.10 -9.39
N ASP A 287 23.28 -7.43 -8.96
CA ASP A 287 24.53 -6.86 -9.49
C ASP A 287 25.55 -7.89 -10.00
N GLY A 288 25.40 -9.17 -9.61
CA GLY A 288 26.28 -10.24 -10.09
C GLY A 288 25.91 -10.72 -11.50
N ALA A 289 26.78 -11.50 -12.15
CA ALA A 289 26.51 -12.04 -13.49
C ALA A 289 25.48 -13.19 -13.50
N GLY A 290 25.31 -13.90 -12.38
CA GLY A 290 24.40 -15.04 -12.26
C GLY A 290 22.92 -14.64 -12.36
N ARG A 291 22.04 -15.64 -12.44
CA ARG A 291 20.58 -15.48 -12.48
C ARG A 291 19.98 -15.64 -11.09
N LEU A 292 19.10 -14.71 -10.70
CA LEU A 292 18.24 -14.84 -9.53
C LEU A 292 16.83 -15.25 -9.97
N ALA A 293 16.36 -16.44 -9.60
CA ALA A 293 14.98 -16.84 -9.80
C ALA A 293 14.16 -16.61 -8.51
N ILE A 294 12.99 -16.02 -8.62
CA ILE A 294 12.07 -15.81 -7.49
C ILE A 294 10.79 -16.60 -7.77
N SER A 295 10.59 -17.68 -7.02
CA SER A 295 9.58 -18.71 -7.26
C SER A 295 8.93 -19.26 -5.98
N ASN A 296 8.97 -18.49 -4.88
CA ASN A 296 8.35 -18.85 -3.61
C ASN A 296 6.85 -19.15 -3.77
N THR A 297 6.41 -20.27 -3.19
CA THR A 297 5.12 -20.92 -3.42
C THR A 297 4.63 -21.66 -2.18
N VAL A 298 3.32 -21.66 -1.93
CA VAL A 298 2.68 -22.45 -0.85
C VAL A 298 2.29 -23.86 -1.30
N ALA A 299 2.07 -24.05 -2.59
CA ALA A 299 1.72 -25.31 -3.24
C ALA A 299 2.04 -25.19 -4.73
N ALA A 300 2.32 -26.30 -5.43
CA ALA A 300 2.73 -26.27 -6.84
C ALA A 300 1.82 -25.34 -7.70
N GLY A 301 2.42 -24.29 -8.27
CA GLY A 301 1.73 -23.30 -9.10
C GLY A 301 1.00 -22.17 -8.35
N VAL A 302 1.03 -22.16 -7.01
CA VAL A 302 0.42 -21.13 -6.16
C VAL A 302 1.52 -20.27 -5.55
N TYR A 303 1.93 -19.23 -6.28
CA TYR A 303 3.01 -18.33 -5.88
C TYR A 303 2.61 -17.40 -4.73
N VAL A 304 3.57 -17.12 -3.86
CA VAL A 304 3.41 -16.20 -2.73
C VAL A 304 3.89 -14.81 -3.17
N PRO A 305 3.09 -13.75 -3.00
CA PRO A 305 3.51 -12.40 -3.38
C PRO A 305 4.63 -11.92 -2.46
N ASN A 306 5.59 -11.20 -3.03
CA ASN A 306 6.52 -10.36 -2.28
C ASN A 306 5.97 -8.95 -2.23
N THR A 307 6.05 -8.29 -1.07
CA THR A 307 5.36 -7.01 -0.80
C THR A 307 6.33 -5.88 -0.47
N PHE A 308 7.63 -6.09 -0.69
CA PHE A 308 8.63 -5.07 -0.41
C PHE A 308 8.45 -3.85 -1.32
N THR A 309 8.59 -2.66 -0.75
CA THR A 309 8.27 -1.38 -1.39
C THR A 309 9.48 -0.59 -1.87
N GLY A 310 10.69 -0.92 -1.40
CA GLY A 310 11.94 -0.25 -1.81
C GLY A 310 12.35 -0.48 -3.26
N GLY A 311 11.68 -1.39 -3.96
CA GLY A 311 11.85 -1.68 -5.38
C GLY A 311 13.00 -2.65 -5.68
N THR A 312 13.21 -2.88 -6.97
CA THR A 312 14.21 -3.82 -7.48
C THR A 312 15.11 -3.13 -8.50
N ALA A 313 16.43 -3.14 -8.28
CA ALA A 313 17.40 -2.73 -9.29
C ALA A 313 18.11 -3.93 -9.91
N ILE A 314 18.18 -3.95 -11.23
CA ILE A 314 18.85 -4.98 -12.02
C ILE A 314 19.97 -4.31 -12.81
N THR A 315 21.18 -4.33 -12.26
CA THR A 315 22.37 -3.74 -12.85
C THR A 315 23.13 -4.76 -13.71
N ASN A 316 23.05 -6.06 -13.38
CA ASN A 316 23.73 -7.12 -14.12
C ASN A 316 23.05 -8.50 -13.97
N GLY A 317 23.42 -9.44 -14.85
CA GLY A 317 22.83 -10.78 -14.91
C GLY A 317 21.31 -10.72 -15.13
N ALA A 318 20.57 -11.66 -14.55
CA ALA A 318 19.13 -11.74 -14.71
C ALA A 318 18.35 -11.87 -13.39
N VAL A 319 17.15 -11.28 -13.33
CA VAL A 319 16.11 -11.62 -12.35
C VAL A 319 14.97 -12.29 -13.08
N ALA A 320 14.65 -13.53 -12.72
CA ALA A 320 13.55 -14.29 -13.29
C ALA A 320 12.38 -14.41 -12.33
N ILE A 321 11.19 -14.06 -12.82
CA ILE A 321 9.95 -14.14 -12.04
C ILE A 321 8.95 -15.12 -12.65
N TYR A 322 8.28 -15.83 -11.75
CA TYR A 322 7.25 -16.82 -12.07
C TYR A 322 5.84 -16.38 -11.67
N ASP A 323 5.72 -15.23 -11.00
CA ASP A 323 4.49 -14.50 -10.73
C ASP A 323 4.77 -12.99 -10.86
N TRP A 324 3.80 -12.20 -11.33
CA TRP A 324 3.96 -10.75 -11.47
C TRP A 324 4.26 -10.05 -10.13
N ARG A 325 3.87 -10.67 -9.00
CA ARG A 325 4.06 -10.18 -7.63
C ARG A 325 5.36 -10.66 -6.99
N SER A 326 6.18 -11.44 -7.71
CA SER A 326 7.45 -11.96 -7.16
C SER A 326 8.50 -10.86 -6.97
N ILE A 327 8.46 -9.76 -7.73
CA ILE A 327 9.49 -8.71 -7.72
C ILE A 327 9.19 -7.54 -6.77
N GLY A 328 8.22 -7.71 -5.86
CA GLY A 328 7.79 -6.67 -4.94
C GLY A 328 6.80 -5.70 -5.57
N THR A 329 6.37 -4.70 -4.80
CA THR A 329 5.43 -3.66 -5.24
C THR A 329 6.11 -2.34 -5.56
N GLY A 330 7.38 -2.16 -5.16
CA GLY A 330 8.18 -0.99 -5.47
C GLY A 330 8.60 -0.88 -6.95
N PRO A 331 9.23 0.23 -7.35
CA PRO A 331 9.65 0.44 -8.74
C PRO A 331 10.74 -0.55 -9.17
N ILE A 332 10.81 -0.83 -10.48
CA ILE A 332 11.88 -1.63 -11.09
C ILE A 332 12.84 -0.68 -11.80
N THR A 333 14.13 -0.74 -11.47
CA THR A 333 15.19 0.00 -12.18
C THR A 333 16.01 -0.98 -13.02
N LEU A 334 15.92 -0.85 -14.34
CA LEU A 334 16.71 -1.58 -15.31
C LEU A 334 17.96 -0.77 -15.65
N ALA A 335 19.10 -1.22 -15.11
CA ALA A 335 20.37 -0.51 -15.11
C ALA A 335 21.51 -1.31 -15.75
N GLY A 336 21.20 -2.20 -16.70
CA GLY A 336 22.18 -2.98 -17.45
C GLY A 336 21.86 -4.48 -17.57
N GLY A 337 21.04 -5.01 -16.67
CA GLY A 337 20.71 -6.44 -16.65
C GLY A 337 19.39 -6.81 -17.32
N THR A 338 18.95 -8.03 -17.03
CA THR A 338 17.77 -8.65 -17.67
C THR A 338 16.66 -8.93 -16.65
N LEU A 339 15.44 -8.50 -16.96
CA LEU A 339 14.23 -8.99 -16.30
C LEU A 339 13.64 -10.12 -17.15
N GLU A 340 13.60 -11.34 -16.61
CA GLU A 340 13.00 -12.50 -17.25
C GLU A 340 11.62 -12.79 -16.68
N THR A 341 10.63 -13.04 -17.55
CA THR A 341 9.24 -13.27 -17.16
C THR A 341 8.72 -14.59 -17.71
N PHE A 342 8.27 -15.46 -16.80
CA PHE A 342 7.66 -16.76 -17.11
C PHE A 342 6.14 -16.73 -16.96
N VAL A 343 5.51 -15.57 -17.15
CA VAL A 343 4.09 -15.33 -16.88
C VAL A 343 3.39 -14.66 -18.05
N LYS A 344 2.13 -15.05 -18.29
CA LYS A 344 1.28 -14.44 -19.31
C LYS A 344 0.60 -13.20 -18.75
N GLY A 345 0.51 -12.17 -19.57
CA GLY A 345 -0.03 -10.87 -19.19
C GLY A 345 -0.97 -10.34 -20.26
N ASN A 346 -2.04 -9.68 -19.84
CA ASN A 346 -3.06 -9.12 -20.72
C ASN A 346 -3.36 -7.66 -20.33
N GLN A 347 -4.40 -7.07 -20.90
CA GLN A 347 -4.82 -5.70 -20.64
C GLN A 347 -5.15 -5.37 -19.17
N ASN A 348 -5.39 -6.39 -18.33
CA ASN A 348 -5.76 -6.25 -16.91
C ASN A 348 -4.78 -6.93 -15.95
N VAL A 349 -3.82 -7.72 -16.46
CA VAL A 349 -2.91 -8.53 -15.65
C VAL A 349 -1.49 -8.36 -16.19
N GLY A 350 -0.56 -7.90 -15.35
CA GLY A 350 0.82 -7.67 -15.74
C GLY A 350 1.64 -7.11 -14.57
N LEU A 351 2.87 -6.67 -14.86
CA LEU A 351 3.69 -5.93 -13.90
C LEU A 351 3.00 -4.64 -13.49
N SER A 352 2.63 -4.51 -12.22
CA SER A 352 2.06 -3.28 -11.66
C SER A 352 3.10 -2.20 -11.39
N ASN A 353 4.38 -2.57 -11.40
CA ASN A 353 5.49 -1.70 -11.05
C ASN A 353 5.76 -0.68 -12.15
N ASP A 354 6.13 0.54 -11.75
CA ASP A 354 6.79 1.47 -12.66
C ASP A 354 8.20 0.96 -12.99
N VAL A 355 8.55 1.01 -14.28
CA VAL A 355 9.83 0.52 -14.81
C VAL A 355 10.66 1.70 -15.29
N PHE A 356 11.85 1.86 -14.72
CA PHE A 356 12.83 2.89 -15.05
C PHE A 356 13.99 2.28 -15.83
N VAL A 357 14.13 2.63 -17.10
CA VAL A 357 15.25 2.22 -17.96
C VAL A 357 16.33 3.28 -17.90
N VAL A 358 17.39 3.00 -17.14
CA VAL A 358 18.52 3.94 -16.91
C VAL A 358 19.81 3.52 -17.59
N ALA A 359 19.87 2.29 -18.11
CA ALA A 359 20.92 1.81 -19.01
C ALA A 359 20.34 0.77 -19.98
N ASN A 360 21.10 0.41 -21.01
CA ASN A 360 20.71 -0.63 -21.97
C ASN A 360 20.41 -1.94 -21.25
N SER A 361 19.17 -2.39 -21.33
CA SER A 361 18.66 -3.50 -20.53
C SER A 361 17.71 -4.37 -21.34
N ILE A 362 17.44 -5.58 -20.83
CA ILE A 362 16.60 -6.55 -21.51
C ILE A 362 15.38 -6.85 -20.65
N TRP A 363 14.19 -6.86 -21.27
CA TRP A 363 13.05 -7.58 -20.74
C TRP A 363 12.83 -8.80 -21.62
N GLN A 364 13.16 -9.95 -21.05
CA GLN A 364 13.06 -11.24 -21.69
C GLN A 364 11.74 -11.93 -21.32
N ILE A 365 11.04 -12.40 -22.35
CA ILE A 365 9.73 -13.00 -22.26
C ILE A 365 9.85 -14.48 -22.62
N ASP A 366 9.71 -15.33 -21.62
CA ASP A 366 9.91 -16.78 -21.74
C ASP A 366 8.60 -17.55 -21.88
N GLN A 367 7.50 -16.83 -22.11
CA GLN A 367 6.18 -17.37 -22.44
C GLN A 367 5.83 -17.16 -23.92
N SER A 368 5.08 -18.10 -24.52
CA SER A 368 4.57 -18.00 -25.89
C SER A 368 3.06 -17.83 -25.99
N GLY A 369 2.64 -17.20 -27.09
CA GLY A 369 1.25 -17.10 -27.55
C GLY A 369 0.75 -15.65 -27.63
N GLN A 370 -0.56 -15.49 -27.81
CA GLN A 370 -1.18 -14.18 -27.58
C GLN A 370 -1.03 -13.84 -26.09
N GLN A 371 -0.73 -12.57 -25.75
CA GLN A 371 -0.62 -12.07 -24.36
C GLN A 371 0.62 -12.57 -23.58
N SER A 372 1.81 -12.49 -24.20
CA SER A 372 3.06 -13.01 -23.64
C SER A 372 3.68 -12.12 -22.56
N ALA A 373 3.40 -10.82 -22.54
CA ALA A 373 3.86 -9.92 -21.48
C ALA A 373 2.95 -8.70 -21.36
N SER A 374 2.90 -8.10 -20.17
CA SER A 374 2.10 -6.91 -19.92
C SER A 374 2.66 -6.06 -18.81
N LEU A 375 2.67 -4.75 -19.03
CA LEU A 375 3.04 -3.71 -18.08
C LEU A 375 1.81 -2.84 -17.79
N MET A 376 1.40 -2.82 -16.53
CA MET A 376 0.34 -1.96 -16.01
C MET A 376 0.90 -0.62 -15.51
N GLY A 377 2.12 -0.63 -14.96
CA GLY A 377 2.83 0.57 -14.51
C GLY A 377 3.36 1.44 -15.65
N ALA A 378 4.00 2.56 -15.29
CA ALA A 378 4.63 3.46 -16.24
C ALA A 378 5.95 2.87 -16.78
N LEU A 379 6.18 3.00 -18.08
CA LEU A 379 7.50 2.77 -18.68
C LEU A 379 8.24 4.10 -18.80
N LEU A 380 9.22 4.31 -17.95
CA LEU A 380 10.02 5.52 -17.86
C LEU A 380 11.45 5.21 -18.33
N GLY A 381 12.08 6.19 -18.98
CA GLY A 381 13.38 5.97 -19.58
C GLY A 381 14.08 7.25 -19.97
N SER A 382 15.41 7.18 -20.03
CA SER A 382 16.29 8.31 -20.33
C SER A 382 16.76 8.29 -21.80
N PRO A 383 16.97 9.45 -22.44
CA PRO A 383 17.58 9.51 -23.77
C PRO A 383 18.90 8.72 -23.83
N GLY A 384 19.12 8.00 -24.94
CA GLY A 384 20.34 7.20 -25.16
C GLY A 384 20.34 5.81 -24.51
N THR A 385 19.28 5.44 -23.79
CA THR A 385 19.10 4.09 -23.24
C THR A 385 18.19 3.25 -24.13
N THR A 386 18.34 1.93 -24.08
CA THR A 386 17.54 0.98 -24.86
C THR A 386 16.91 -0.08 -23.97
N LEU A 387 15.62 -0.34 -24.16
CA LEU A 387 14.95 -1.53 -23.65
C LEU A 387 14.75 -2.53 -24.80
N SER A 388 15.45 -3.64 -24.73
CA SER A 388 15.29 -4.75 -25.68
C SER A 388 14.23 -5.71 -25.15
N LEU A 389 13.14 -5.87 -25.90
CA LEU A 389 12.08 -6.82 -25.60
C LEU A 389 12.36 -8.12 -26.36
N THR A 390 12.82 -9.15 -25.67
CA THR A 390 13.20 -10.43 -26.29
C THR A 390 12.15 -11.51 -26.02
N ASN A 391 11.99 -12.44 -26.96
CA ASN A 391 11.22 -13.66 -26.74
C ASN A 391 12.16 -14.89 -26.79
N SER A 392 12.08 -15.78 -25.80
CA SER A 392 12.87 -17.03 -25.85
C SER A 392 12.09 -18.24 -26.36
N SER A 393 10.76 -18.15 -26.46
CA SER A 393 9.94 -19.31 -26.77
C SER A 393 9.94 -19.67 -28.27
N THR A 394 10.37 -20.89 -28.55
CA THR A 394 10.54 -21.49 -29.89
C THR A 394 9.32 -22.29 -30.38
N ALA A 395 8.19 -22.29 -29.64
CA ALA A 395 7.19 -23.35 -29.76
C ALA A 395 5.95 -23.03 -30.61
N THR A 396 5.70 -21.78 -31.02
CA THR A 396 4.47 -21.45 -31.78
C THR A 396 4.71 -20.37 -32.84
N ASN A 397 4.15 -20.56 -34.04
CA ASN A 397 4.15 -19.60 -35.15
C ASN A 397 3.24 -18.37 -34.90
N SER A 398 2.73 -18.19 -33.69
CA SER A 398 1.85 -17.07 -33.33
C SER A 398 2.64 -15.86 -32.83
N PRO A 399 2.21 -14.63 -33.13
CA PRO A 399 2.89 -13.43 -32.66
C PRO A 399 2.74 -13.26 -31.14
N ASN A 400 3.82 -12.82 -30.49
CA ASN A 400 3.82 -12.45 -29.07
C ASN A 400 3.31 -11.02 -28.91
N TYR A 401 2.27 -10.84 -28.10
CA TYR A 401 1.72 -9.51 -27.81
C TYR A 401 2.27 -8.99 -26.48
N ILE A 402 2.81 -7.77 -26.53
CA ILE A 402 3.40 -7.09 -25.38
C ILE A 402 2.55 -5.86 -25.09
N PHE A 403 1.86 -5.84 -23.95
CA PHE A 403 0.92 -4.78 -23.63
C PHE A 403 1.55 -3.72 -22.74
N PHE A 404 1.47 -2.46 -23.17
CA PHE A 404 1.74 -1.29 -22.33
C PHE A 404 0.40 -0.60 -22.03
N ASN A 405 -0.02 -0.64 -20.77
CA ASN A 405 -1.34 -0.15 -20.33
C ASN A 405 -1.24 1.10 -19.44
N GLY A 406 -0.07 1.32 -18.83
CA GLY A 406 0.21 2.49 -18.00
C GLY A 406 0.22 3.80 -18.79
N THR A 407 0.14 4.91 -18.06
CA THR A 407 0.36 6.27 -18.60
C THR A 407 1.83 6.62 -18.39
N PHE A 408 2.52 7.07 -19.43
CA PHE A 408 3.95 7.37 -19.31
C PHE A 408 4.48 8.29 -20.42
N THR A 409 5.64 8.86 -20.14
CA THR A 409 6.54 9.48 -21.13
C THR A 409 7.86 8.72 -21.11
N ASN A 410 8.19 8.06 -22.21
CA ASN A 410 9.40 7.26 -22.34
C ASN A 410 10.38 7.91 -23.32
N HIS A 411 11.65 8.03 -22.94
CA HIS A 411 12.72 8.52 -23.83
C HIS A 411 13.71 7.44 -24.26
N SER A 412 13.54 6.20 -23.81
CA SER A 412 14.39 5.08 -24.22
C SER A 412 13.98 4.58 -25.60
N ALA A 413 14.94 4.08 -26.37
CA ALA A 413 14.63 3.25 -27.52
C ALA A 413 13.97 1.94 -27.05
N ILE A 414 13.02 1.42 -27.81
CA ILE A 414 12.43 0.10 -27.61
C ILE A 414 12.79 -0.76 -28.82
N VAL A 415 13.50 -1.86 -28.58
CA VAL A 415 13.90 -2.79 -29.65
C VAL A 415 13.14 -4.09 -29.49
N LEU A 416 12.22 -4.36 -30.42
CA LEU A 416 11.51 -5.63 -30.50
C LEU A 416 12.45 -6.68 -31.10
N SER A 417 12.96 -7.54 -30.23
CA SER A 417 14.03 -8.47 -30.55
C SER A 417 13.49 -9.89 -30.67
N CYS A 418 13.34 -10.38 -31.90
CA CYS A 418 12.89 -11.75 -32.12
C CYS A 418 14.08 -12.70 -32.21
N LEU A 419 13.99 -13.86 -31.56
CA LEU A 419 14.96 -14.95 -31.74
C LEU A 419 14.55 -15.86 -32.90
N MET A 420 15.53 -16.36 -33.65
CA MET A 420 15.31 -17.43 -34.62
C MET A 420 15.00 -18.72 -33.86
N SER A 421 13.86 -19.34 -34.15
CA SER A 421 13.54 -20.70 -33.70
C SER A 421 13.72 -21.70 -34.84
N ASN A 422 13.82 -22.99 -34.51
CA ASN A 422 13.81 -24.08 -35.49
C ASN A 422 12.52 -24.13 -36.33
N TRP A 423 11.48 -23.37 -35.96
CA TRP A 423 10.16 -23.32 -36.62
C TRP A 423 9.90 -21.98 -37.34
N GLY A 424 10.91 -21.09 -37.41
CA GLY A 424 10.81 -19.78 -38.04
C GLY A 424 10.88 -18.61 -37.06
N LEU A 425 10.63 -17.40 -37.55
CA LEU A 425 10.65 -16.17 -36.77
C LEU A 425 9.33 -16.01 -36.00
N SER A 426 9.40 -15.93 -34.68
CA SER A 426 8.23 -15.61 -33.84
C SER A 426 8.05 -14.10 -33.80
N GLY A 427 7.10 -13.58 -34.59
CA GLY A 427 6.83 -12.15 -34.66
C GLY A 427 6.40 -11.55 -33.31
N GLN A 428 6.59 -10.25 -33.15
CA GLN A 428 6.16 -9.49 -31.98
C GLN A 428 5.19 -8.38 -32.38
N ARG A 429 4.24 -8.08 -31.49
CA ARG A 429 3.40 -6.89 -31.57
C ARG A 429 3.46 -6.14 -30.27
N LEU A 430 3.90 -4.88 -30.35
CA LEU A 430 3.78 -3.95 -29.24
C LEU A 430 2.37 -3.37 -29.24
N ILE A 431 1.66 -3.53 -28.14
CA ILE A 431 0.30 -3.05 -27.96
C ILE A 431 0.31 -1.83 -27.04
N LEU A 432 -0.04 -0.68 -27.58
CA LEU A 432 -0.27 0.55 -26.83
C LEU A 432 -1.74 0.62 -26.42
N ASN A 433 -2.02 0.53 -25.13
CA ASN A 433 -3.37 0.44 -24.59
C ASN A 433 -3.68 1.47 -23.48
N PRO A 434 -3.54 2.79 -23.75
CA PRO A 434 -3.94 3.81 -22.79
C PRO A 434 -5.47 3.85 -22.67
N GLY A 435 -6.00 3.81 -21.45
CA GLY A 435 -7.43 4.00 -21.19
C GLY A 435 -7.94 5.40 -21.56
N THR A 436 -9.25 5.63 -21.48
CA THR A 436 -9.87 6.94 -21.77
C THR A 436 -9.23 8.06 -20.95
N GLY A 437 -8.87 9.16 -21.60
CA GLY A 437 -8.20 10.31 -20.97
C GLY A 437 -6.74 10.09 -20.58
N LYS A 438 -6.18 8.90 -20.83
CA LYS A 438 -4.77 8.58 -20.57
C LYS A 438 -3.92 8.77 -21.83
N VAL A 439 -2.63 9.01 -21.62
CA VAL A 439 -1.67 9.31 -22.69
C VAL A 439 -0.41 8.46 -22.54
N GLN A 440 0.11 7.97 -23.66
CA GLN A 440 1.44 7.36 -23.78
C GLN A 440 2.27 8.18 -24.75
N ILE A 441 3.44 8.66 -24.31
CA ILE A 441 4.35 9.46 -25.13
C ILE A 441 5.65 8.68 -25.30
N LEU A 442 6.01 8.38 -26.54
CA LEU A 442 7.22 7.66 -26.91
C LEU A 442 8.15 8.60 -27.67
N ASN A 443 9.13 9.12 -26.94
CA ASN A 443 10.17 10.02 -27.44
C ASN A 443 11.43 9.27 -27.92
N GLY A 444 11.60 8.01 -27.51
CA GLY A 444 12.60 7.12 -28.10
C GLY A 444 12.01 6.27 -29.25
N PRO A 445 12.83 5.83 -30.21
CA PRO A 445 12.37 5.08 -31.36
C PRO A 445 11.96 3.64 -30.98
N ILE A 446 10.92 3.14 -31.62
CA ILE A 446 10.61 1.72 -31.67
C ILE A 446 11.23 1.13 -32.94
N SER A 447 11.98 0.05 -32.79
CA SER A 447 12.63 -0.65 -33.89
C SER A 447 12.54 -2.16 -33.72
N GLU A 448 13.05 -2.89 -34.71
CA GLU A 448 13.18 -4.34 -34.69
C GLU A 448 14.62 -4.76 -34.98
N ASN A 449 15.05 -5.89 -34.42
CA ASN A 449 16.40 -6.42 -34.66
C ASN A 449 16.53 -7.15 -36.01
N VAL A 450 15.42 -7.70 -36.51
CA VAL A 450 15.33 -8.45 -37.77
C VAL A 450 14.13 -7.89 -38.54
N PRO A 451 14.29 -7.41 -39.79
CA PRO A 451 13.16 -6.90 -40.55
C PRO A 451 12.02 -7.92 -40.73
N GLY A 452 10.77 -7.44 -40.62
CA GLY A 452 9.56 -8.21 -40.90
C GLY A 452 9.00 -8.99 -39.72
N VAL A 453 9.53 -8.78 -38.51
CA VAL A 453 9.12 -9.55 -37.32
C VAL A 453 8.26 -8.73 -36.36
N ALA A 454 8.39 -7.39 -36.37
CA ALA A 454 7.78 -6.54 -35.37
C ALA A 454 6.81 -5.52 -35.97
N GLY A 455 5.69 -5.31 -35.28
CA GLY A 455 4.68 -4.32 -35.63
C GLY A 455 4.03 -3.71 -34.39
N LEU A 456 3.19 -2.69 -34.61
CA LEU A 456 2.56 -1.94 -33.53
C LEU A 456 1.03 -1.98 -33.66
N MET A 457 0.36 -2.07 -32.52
CA MET A 457 -1.10 -1.89 -32.45
C MET A 457 -1.46 -0.90 -31.35
N LYS A 458 -2.34 0.05 -31.67
CA LYS A 458 -2.90 1.00 -30.72
C LYS A 458 -4.36 0.62 -30.47
N GLN A 459 -4.69 0.16 -29.26
CA GLN A 459 -6.01 -0.42 -28.93
C GLN A 459 -6.79 0.33 -27.84
N GLY A 460 -6.13 1.15 -27.03
CA GLY A 460 -6.79 1.84 -25.91
C GLY A 460 -7.56 3.09 -26.36
N GLN A 461 -8.60 3.49 -25.63
CA GLN A 461 -9.39 4.70 -25.98
C GLN A 461 -8.64 6.04 -25.79
N GLY A 462 -7.50 6.02 -25.08
CA GLY A 462 -6.64 7.18 -24.89
C GLY A 462 -5.76 7.52 -26.11
N ALA A 463 -4.73 8.32 -25.89
CA ALA A 463 -3.83 8.77 -26.95
C ALA A 463 -2.43 8.13 -26.83
N ALA A 464 -1.83 7.80 -27.97
CA ALA A 464 -0.43 7.43 -28.08
C ALA A 464 0.30 8.38 -29.04
N TYR A 465 1.44 8.91 -28.61
CA TYR A 465 2.25 9.85 -29.37
C TYR A 465 3.61 9.22 -29.70
N LEU A 466 3.90 9.06 -30.99
CA LEU A 466 5.17 8.55 -31.50
C LEU A 466 6.01 9.71 -32.03
N ASN A 467 6.94 10.20 -31.20
CA ASN A 467 7.70 11.43 -31.48
C ASN A 467 9.07 11.17 -32.11
N ALA A 468 9.54 9.91 -32.11
CA ALA A 468 10.78 9.49 -32.74
C ALA A 468 10.58 8.87 -34.12
N ALA A 469 11.69 8.62 -34.84
CA ALA A 469 11.68 7.86 -36.08
C ALA A 469 11.65 6.35 -35.79
N ASN A 470 10.49 5.73 -35.97
CA ASN A 470 10.28 4.31 -35.72
C ASN A 470 10.52 3.49 -37.00
N THR A 471 11.26 2.39 -36.89
CA THR A 471 11.80 1.64 -38.04
C THR A 471 11.29 0.21 -38.17
N TYR A 472 10.37 -0.21 -37.30
CA TYR A 472 9.71 -1.51 -37.46
C TYR A 472 8.90 -1.56 -38.77
N THR A 473 8.90 -2.72 -39.43
CA THR A 473 8.39 -2.84 -40.81
C THR A 473 7.04 -3.53 -40.90
N VAL A 474 6.62 -4.31 -39.90
CA VAL A 474 5.29 -4.91 -39.93
C VAL A 474 4.23 -3.87 -39.58
N GLY A 475 3.09 -3.93 -40.27
CA GLY A 475 2.02 -2.93 -40.24
C GLY A 475 1.67 -2.39 -38.86
N THR A 476 1.36 -1.10 -38.82
CA THR A 476 0.74 -0.42 -37.68
C THR A 476 -0.77 -0.43 -37.83
N THR A 477 -1.48 -0.83 -36.78
CA THR A 477 -2.95 -0.72 -36.73
C THR A 477 -3.37 0.13 -35.54
N ASN A 478 -4.13 1.19 -35.79
CA ASN A 478 -4.84 1.92 -34.77
C ASN A 478 -6.31 1.49 -34.77
N SER A 479 -6.73 0.76 -33.74
CA SER A 479 -8.09 0.23 -33.60
C SER A 479 -8.96 1.05 -32.63
N ALA A 480 -8.38 1.95 -31.83
CA ALA A 480 -9.13 2.89 -31.00
C ALA A 480 -8.30 4.09 -30.51
N GLY A 481 -9.00 5.18 -30.18
CA GLY A 481 -8.38 6.39 -29.67
C GLY A 481 -7.42 7.05 -30.67
N LEU A 482 -6.57 7.95 -30.18
CA LEU A 482 -5.65 8.74 -31.01
C LEU A 482 -4.28 8.06 -31.15
N LEU A 483 -3.79 7.93 -32.37
CA LEU A 483 -2.37 7.74 -32.70
C LEU A 483 -1.87 9.02 -33.38
N ALA A 484 -0.90 9.70 -32.76
CA ALA A 484 -0.32 10.93 -33.27
C ALA A 484 1.18 10.97 -33.01
N GLY A 485 1.83 12.10 -33.29
CA GLY A 485 3.23 12.31 -32.95
C GLY A 485 3.93 13.33 -33.86
N THR A 486 5.15 13.67 -33.49
CA THR A 486 6.07 14.45 -34.35
C THR A 486 7.05 13.57 -35.12
N GLY A 487 6.99 12.25 -34.91
CA GLY A 487 7.93 11.28 -35.44
C GLY A 487 7.50 10.67 -36.77
N SER A 488 8.05 9.49 -37.03
CA SER A 488 7.69 8.72 -38.22
C SER A 488 7.55 7.23 -37.94
N ILE A 489 6.85 6.52 -38.83
CA ILE A 489 6.78 5.05 -38.86
C ILE A 489 7.16 4.55 -40.25
N ALA A 490 7.87 3.42 -40.34
CA ALA A 490 8.27 2.80 -41.60
C ALA A 490 7.23 1.84 -42.20
N SER A 491 6.35 1.29 -41.35
CA SER A 491 5.32 0.32 -41.74
C SER A 491 4.10 0.98 -42.40
N PRO A 492 3.29 0.23 -43.17
CA PRO A 492 1.92 0.62 -43.52
C PRO A 492 1.10 0.98 -42.28
N LEU A 493 0.18 1.94 -42.40
CA LEU A 493 -0.73 2.33 -41.33
C LEU A 493 -2.18 2.07 -41.70
N VAL A 494 -2.90 1.37 -40.82
CA VAL A 494 -4.36 1.22 -40.88
C VAL A 494 -4.97 1.93 -39.67
N VAL A 495 -5.91 2.83 -39.92
CA VAL A 495 -6.73 3.50 -38.90
C VAL A 495 -8.15 2.99 -39.03
N GLU A 496 -8.58 2.13 -38.11
CA GLU A 496 -9.89 1.48 -38.18
C GLU A 496 -11.04 2.42 -37.82
N SER A 497 -12.27 1.99 -38.09
CA SER A 497 -13.47 2.74 -37.71
C SER A 497 -13.50 2.95 -36.18
N GLY A 498 -13.75 4.19 -35.75
CA GLY A 498 -13.74 4.57 -34.33
C GLY A 498 -12.36 4.98 -33.77
N ALA A 499 -11.27 4.73 -34.49
CA ALA A 499 -9.93 5.23 -34.15
C ALA A 499 -9.67 6.60 -34.79
N ALA A 500 -8.60 7.29 -34.37
CA ALA A 500 -8.20 8.58 -34.92
C ALA A 500 -6.69 8.68 -35.18
N ILE A 501 -6.29 9.37 -36.24
CA ILE A 501 -4.89 9.75 -36.50
C ILE A 501 -4.71 11.27 -36.37
N GLY A 502 -3.54 11.72 -35.91
CA GLY A 502 -3.19 13.13 -35.85
C GLY A 502 -1.71 13.40 -36.07
N GLY A 503 -1.36 14.69 -36.14
CA GLY A 503 0.03 15.17 -36.10
C GLY A 503 0.35 15.80 -34.75
N GLY A 504 1.64 16.05 -34.51
CA GLY A 504 2.12 16.79 -33.33
C GLY A 504 2.17 15.97 -32.04
N SER A 505 2.73 16.56 -30.99
CA SER A 505 2.78 16.02 -29.63
C SER A 505 1.71 16.68 -28.76
N PRO A 506 1.43 16.24 -27.51
CA PRO A 506 0.46 16.91 -26.65
C PRO A 506 0.69 18.42 -26.49
N ASP A 507 1.96 18.83 -26.50
CA ASP A 507 2.37 20.20 -26.18
C ASP A 507 2.72 21.05 -27.40
N ALA A 508 2.82 20.46 -28.60
CA ALA A 508 3.28 21.19 -29.78
C ALA A 508 2.62 20.73 -31.07
N ILE A 509 2.35 21.71 -31.95
CA ILE A 509 2.01 21.47 -33.35
C ILE A 509 3.16 20.74 -34.03
N GLY A 510 2.86 19.72 -34.85
CA GLY A 510 3.90 19.04 -35.60
C GLY A 510 3.39 18.11 -36.70
N THR A 511 4.32 17.39 -37.30
CA THR A 511 4.05 16.50 -38.43
C THR A 511 4.29 15.04 -38.04
N PHE A 512 3.27 14.19 -38.22
CA PHE A 512 3.45 12.74 -38.13
C PHE A 512 3.65 12.15 -39.53
N THR A 513 4.73 11.39 -39.74
CA THR A 513 5.09 10.87 -41.07
C THR A 513 4.98 9.36 -41.16
N VAL A 514 4.17 8.86 -42.08
CA VAL A 514 4.10 7.45 -42.45
C VAL A 514 4.95 7.24 -43.70
N ASN A 515 6.09 6.57 -43.58
CA ASN A 515 6.95 6.26 -44.72
C ASN A 515 6.42 5.06 -45.53
N ASN A 516 5.11 5.00 -45.70
CA ASN A 516 4.38 3.93 -46.36
C ASN A 516 2.96 4.42 -46.75
N ASP A 517 2.08 3.49 -47.12
CA ASP A 517 0.65 3.75 -47.36
C ASP A 517 -0.13 3.96 -46.05
N ILE A 518 -1.17 4.78 -46.12
CA ILE A 518 -2.16 4.99 -45.05
C ILE A 518 -3.54 4.55 -45.58
N ILE A 519 -4.20 3.66 -44.83
CA ILE A 519 -5.61 3.30 -45.00
C ILE A 519 -6.40 3.88 -43.82
N LEU A 520 -7.34 4.78 -44.11
CA LEU A 520 -8.14 5.50 -43.13
C LEU A 520 -9.61 5.08 -43.23
N SER A 521 -10.11 4.36 -42.24
CA SER A 521 -11.55 4.10 -42.04
C SER A 521 -12.14 4.93 -40.88
N GLY A 522 -11.27 5.44 -40.01
CA GLY A 522 -11.63 6.21 -38.82
C GLY A 522 -11.60 7.72 -39.01
N ASN A 523 -11.18 8.41 -37.95
CA ASN A 523 -11.22 9.86 -37.80
C ASN A 523 -9.82 10.50 -37.92
N VAL A 524 -9.80 11.82 -38.01
CA VAL A 524 -8.59 12.63 -38.02
C VAL A 524 -8.72 13.71 -36.95
N PHE A 525 -7.66 13.94 -36.17
CA PHE A 525 -7.60 15.00 -35.16
C PHE A 525 -6.44 15.94 -35.48
N ILE A 526 -6.73 17.24 -35.58
CA ILE A 526 -5.75 18.27 -35.97
C ILE A 526 -5.91 19.48 -35.07
N ARG A 527 -4.81 19.95 -34.49
CA ARG A 527 -4.78 21.27 -33.85
C ARG A 527 -4.27 22.32 -34.82
N VAL A 528 -4.73 23.55 -34.63
CA VAL A 528 -4.33 24.72 -35.42
C VAL A 528 -3.87 25.85 -34.50
N ASP A 529 -2.85 26.58 -34.95
CA ASP A 529 -2.39 27.84 -34.40
C ASP A 529 -1.76 28.66 -35.53
N LYS A 530 -2.53 29.62 -36.06
CA LYS A 530 -2.13 30.46 -37.20
C LYS A 530 -0.94 31.37 -36.92
N SER A 531 -0.56 31.52 -35.65
CA SER A 531 0.62 32.33 -35.28
C SER A 531 1.94 31.60 -35.53
N LEU A 532 1.91 30.28 -35.72
CA LEU A 532 3.09 29.46 -35.92
C LEU A 532 3.48 29.33 -37.39
N ALA A 533 4.79 29.16 -37.64
CA ALA A 533 5.33 28.93 -38.98
C ALA A 533 4.74 27.66 -39.64
N GLN A 534 4.54 26.61 -38.84
CA GLN A 534 3.67 25.49 -39.20
C GLN A 534 2.34 25.71 -38.48
N PRO A 535 1.28 26.17 -39.17
CA PRO A 535 0.08 26.67 -38.50
C PRO A 535 -0.87 25.56 -38.02
N ASN A 536 -0.54 24.29 -38.27
CA ASN A 536 -1.40 23.16 -37.92
C ASN A 536 -0.64 21.84 -37.82
N ASP A 537 -1.22 20.89 -37.09
CA ASP A 537 -0.78 19.51 -37.11
C ASP A 537 -0.89 18.95 -38.54
N LYS A 538 0.11 18.19 -38.99
CA LYS A 538 0.17 17.61 -40.33
C LYS A 538 0.34 16.11 -40.29
N ILE A 539 -0.26 15.43 -41.26
CA ILE A 539 -0.06 14.00 -41.51
C ILE A 539 0.60 13.87 -42.88
N ALA A 540 1.77 13.24 -42.90
CA ALA A 540 2.52 12.99 -44.13
C ALA A 540 2.53 11.50 -44.44
N ALA A 541 2.49 11.16 -45.73
CA ALA A 541 2.75 9.82 -46.21
C ALA A 541 3.80 9.86 -47.33
N THR A 542 4.65 8.85 -47.47
CA THR A 542 5.43 8.66 -48.71
C THR A 542 4.61 7.88 -49.74
N GLY A 543 3.80 6.91 -49.30
CA GLY A 543 2.85 6.16 -50.12
C GLY A 543 1.52 6.87 -50.37
N THR A 544 0.51 6.12 -50.78
CA THR A 544 -0.87 6.57 -50.98
C THR A 544 -1.59 6.80 -49.65
N ILE A 545 -2.57 7.71 -49.67
CA ILE A 545 -3.49 7.92 -48.54
C ILE A 545 -4.90 7.62 -49.07
N THR A 546 -5.53 6.57 -48.55
CA THR A 546 -6.84 6.11 -49.00
C THR A 546 -7.85 6.17 -47.85
N ASN A 547 -8.91 6.96 -48.02
CA ASN A 547 -10.05 6.94 -47.11
C ASN A 547 -11.08 5.90 -47.57
N THR A 548 -11.40 4.95 -46.69
CA THR A 548 -12.40 3.90 -46.90
C THR A 548 -13.63 4.07 -45.99
N GLY A 549 -13.67 5.12 -45.17
CA GLY A 549 -14.76 5.39 -44.22
C GLY A 549 -15.44 6.73 -44.42
N THR A 550 -16.32 7.07 -43.48
CA THR A 550 -17.07 8.34 -43.41
C THR A 550 -16.82 9.08 -42.09
N GLY A 551 -15.61 8.93 -41.53
CA GLY A 551 -15.23 9.53 -40.26
C GLY A 551 -15.15 11.06 -40.30
N THR A 552 -14.75 11.64 -39.18
CA THR A 552 -14.65 13.10 -39.03
C THR A 552 -13.21 13.59 -38.99
N VAL A 553 -12.96 14.77 -39.55
CA VAL A 553 -11.79 15.58 -39.24
C VAL A 553 -12.18 16.59 -38.15
N THR A 554 -11.69 16.38 -36.94
CA THR A 554 -11.93 17.27 -35.80
C THR A 554 -10.79 18.27 -35.69
N VAL A 555 -11.13 19.56 -35.79
CA VAL A 555 -10.19 20.66 -35.67
C VAL A 555 -10.29 21.29 -34.28
N THR A 556 -9.15 21.58 -33.67
CA THR A 556 -9.07 22.36 -32.42
C THR A 556 -8.11 23.53 -32.54
N ASN A 557 -8.57 24.75 -32.28
CA ASN A 557 -7.71 25.93 -32.28
C ASN A 557 -7.04 26.07 -30.92
N ILE A 558 -5.74 25.80 -30.87
CA ILE A 558 -4.94 25.97 -29.64
C ILE A 558 -4.25 27.35 -29.61
N GLY A 559 -4.27 28.06 -30.74
CA GLY A 559 -3.76 29.41 -30.85
C GLY A 559 -4.70 30.44 -30.26
N VAL A 560 -4.15 31.57 -29.82
CA VAL A 560 -4.94 32.70 -29.28
C VAL A 560 -5.69 33.48 -30.37
N THR A 561 -5.39 33.24 -31.64
CA THR A 561 -5.99 33.94 -32.77
C THR A 561 -7.21 33.18 -33.29
N ALA A 562 -8.39 33.80 -33.25
CA ALA A 562 -9.61 33.21 -33.77
C ALA A 562 -9.53 32.89 -35.28
N LEU A 563 -10.21 31.82 -35.69
CA LEU A 563 -10.34 31.45 -37.10
C LEU A 563 -11.25 32.43 -37.85
N ALA A 564 -10.96 32.67 -39.12
CA ALA A 564 -11.61 33.63 -39.98
C ALA A 564 -11.83 33.04 -41.39
N PRO A 565 -12.82 33.52 -42.15
CA PRO A 565 -13.08 33.07 -43.51
C PRO A 565 -11.82 33.19 -44.37
N GLY A 566 -11.48 32.12 -45.08
CA GLY A 566 -10.31 32.04 -45.94
C GLY A 566 -9.09 31.38 -45.31
N ASP A 567 -9.02 31.25 -43.99
CA ASP A 567 -7.94 30.50 -43.34
C ASP A 567 -7.91 29.07 -43.87
N THR A 568 -6.71 28.62 -44.27
CA THR A 568 -6.50 27.32 -44.92
C THR A 568 -5.40 26.57 -44.21
N PHE A 569 -5.63 25.28 -43.93
CA PHE A 569 -4.71 24.42 -43.21
C PHE A 569 -4.44 23.16 -44.01
N GLN A 570 -3.16 22.83 -44.17
CA GLN A 570 -2.73 21.64 -44.91
C GLN A 570 -2.74 20.44 -43.98
N VAL A 571 -3.80 19.64 -43.96
CA VAL A 571 -3.94 18.49 -43.04
C VAL A 571 -3.07 17.33 -43.49
N PHE A 572 -3.19 16.94 -44.76
CA PHE A 572 -2.36 15.90 -45.37
C PHE A 572 -1.37 16.52 -46.33
N THR A 573 -0.15 15.98 -46.45
CA THR A 573 0.86 16.53 -47.38
C THR A 573 0.55 16.27 -48.87
N LYS A 574 -0.51 15.54 -49.17
CA LYS A 574 -0.94 15.17 -50.52
C LYS A 574 -2.46 14.91 -50.57
N PRO A 575 -3.07 14.80 -51.76
CA PRO A 575 -4.48 14.45 -51.90
C PRO A 575 -4.81 13.09 -51.28
N VAL A 576 -5.98 12.99 -50.65
CA VAL A 576 -6.51 11.77 -50.04
C VAL A 576 -7.54 11.13 -50.97
N ILE A 577 -7.32 9.90 -51.40
CA ILE A 577 -8.30 9.18 -52.23
C ILE A 577 -9.60 9.04 -51.43
N ASN A 578 -10.72 9.50 -52.01
CA ASN A 578 -12.05 9.53 -51.36
C ASN A 578 -12.07 10.39 -50.06
N GLY A 579 -11.20 11.39 -49.97
CA GLY A 579 -11.11 12.29 -48.80
C GLY A 579 -12.31 13.23 -48.63
N ASP A 580 -13.08 13.46 -49.69
CA ASP A 580 -14.34 14.22 -49.70
C ASP A 580 -15.46 13.56 -48.89
N ALA A 581 -15.36 12.25 -48.63
CA ALA A 581 -16.29 11.53 -47.76
C ALA A 581 -16.10 11.81 -46.25
N LEU A 582 -15.00 12.45 -45.84
CA LEU A 582 -14.79 12.85 -44.45
C LEU A 582 -15.54 14.15 -44.12
N THR A 583 -16.14 14.21 -42.93
CA THR A 583 -16.81 15.44 -42.46
C THR A 583 -15.85 16.28 -41.62
N VAL A 584 -15.65 17.55 -41.98
CA VAL A 584 -14.77 18.46 -41.23
C VAL A 584 -15.60 19.26 -40.23
N THR A 585 -15.18 19.31 -38.96
CA THR A 585 -15.91 19.95 -37.86
C THR A 585 -14.97 20.58 -36.83
N GLY A 586 -15.52 21.41 -35.93
CA GLY A 586 -14.83 22.06 -34.83
C GLY A 586 -14.78 23.59 -34.95
N GLU A 587 -14.48 24.23 -33.81
CA GLU A 587 -14.16 25.68 -33.70
C GLU A 587 -15.28 26.68 -34.05
N GLY A 588 -16.54 26.24 -34.11
CA GLY A 588 -17.66 27.16 -34.38
C GLY A 588 -17.54 27.85 -35.75
N VAL A 589 -16.97 27.15 -36.74
CA VAL A 589 -16.87 27.63 -38.11
C VAL A 589 -17.43 26.58 -39.07
N THR A 590 -17.81 27.02 -40.27
CA THR A 590 -18.12 26.11 -41.36
C THR A 590 -16.85 25.83 -42.18
N TRP A 591 -16.65 24.57 -42.53
CA TRP A 591 -15.45 24.09 -43.20
C TRP A 591 -15.75 23.68 -44.64
N GLN A 592 -14.83 24.02 -45.54
CA GLN A 592 -14.71 23.43 -46.86
C GLN A 592 -13.68 22.29 -46.79
N ASN A 593 -14.11 21.10 -47.19
CA ASN A 593 -13.24 19.93 -47.33
C ASN A 593 -12.61 19.93 -48.73
N ASN A 594 -11.28 20.07 -48.80
CA ASN A 594 -10.48 19.92 -50.02
C ASN A 594 -9.50 18.72 -49.94
N LEU A 595 -9.76 17.77 -49.03
CA LEU A 595 -8.84 16.67 -48.73
C LEU A 595 -8.57 15.79 -49.95
N ALA A 596 -9.59 15.55 -50.80
CA ALA A 596 -9.43 14.79 -52.04
C ALA A 596 -8.72 15.55 -53.17
N VAL A 597 -8.63 16.88 -53.07
CA VAL A 597 -8.03 17.74 -54.09
C VAL A 597 -6.55 17.96 -53.81
N ASP A 598 -6.22 18.42 -52.61
CA ASP A 598 -4.85 18.77 -52.22
C ASP A 598 -4.48 18.37 -50.78
N GLY A 599 -5.42 17.84 -49.99
CA GLY A 599 -5.19 17.47 -48.60
C GLY A 599 -5.45 18.61 -47.60
N SER A 600 -6.03 19.73 -48.03
CA SER A 600 -6.32 20.89 -47.18
C SER A 600 -7.76 20.98 -46.70
N ILE A 601 -7.98 21.80 -45.67
CA ILE A 601 -9.29 22.29 -45.23
C ILE A 601 -9.28 23.80 -45.18
N ARG A 602 -10.43 24.44 -45.40
CA ARG A 602 -10.55 25.90 -45.43
C ARG A 602 -11.77 26.38 -44.66
N VAL A 603 -11.62 27.46 -43.90
CA VAL A 603 -12.72 28.12 -43.20
C VAL A 603 -13.57 28.89 -44.23
N VAL A 604 -14.87 28.61 -44.28
CA VAL A 604 -15.81 29.27 -45.19
C VAL A 604 -16.50 30.44 -44.51
N SER A 605 -17.06 30.22 -43.32
CA SER A 605 -17.69 31.25 -42.51
C SER A 605 -17.50 30.97 -41.03
N VAL A 606 -17.57 32.03 -40.21
CA VAL A 606 -17.66 31.90 -38.76
C VAL A 606 -19.13 31.77 -38.38
N ILE A 607 -19.45 30.80 -37.53
CA ILE A 607 -20.80 30.64 -36.99
C ILE A 607 -20.97 31.69 -35.88
N PRO A 608 -21.99 32.57 -35.95
CA PRO A 608 -22.27 33.52 -34.90
C PRO A 608 -22.45 32.83 -33.55
N ASN A 609 -21.79 33.35 -32.51
CA ASN A 609 -21.86 32.84 -31.14
C ASN A 609 -22.86 33.60 -30.24
N TYR A 610 -23.69 34.45 -30.84
CA TYR A 610 -24.74 35.20 -30.14
C TYR A 610 -26.13 34.58 -30.42
N PRO A 611 -27.08 34.69 -29.47
CA PRO A 611 -28.44 34.16 -29.68
C PRO A 611 -29.15 34.77 -30.88
N THR A 612 -30.06 34.00 -31.47
CA THR A 612 -30.96 34.44 -32.54
C THR A 612 -32.40 34.02 -32.27
N ASN A 613 -33.33 34.60 -33.03
CA ASN A 613 -34.74 34.24 -32.96
C ASN A 613 -35.05 33.08 -33.91
N MET A 614 -35.80 32.10 -33.40
CA MET A 614 -36.44 31.07 -34.21
C MET A 614 -37.81 31.57 -34.64
N THR A 615 -38.11 31.52 -35.93
CA THR A 615 -39.44 31.77 -36.46
C THR A 615 -40.17 30.45 -36.64
N PHE A 616 -41.50 30.47 -36.55
CA PHE A 616 -42.30 29.27 -36.68
C PHE A 616 -43.57 29.50 -37.49
N ALA A 617 -44.03 28.46 -38.17
CA ALA A 617 -45.34 28.39 -38.79
C ALA A 617 -45.95 27.01 -38.52
N PHE A 618 -47.25 26.95 -38.28
CA PHE A 618 -47.96 25.68 -38.13
C PHE A 618 -49.02 25.53 -39.21
N ARG A 619 -48.92 24.48 -40.03
CA ARG A 619 -49.84 24.23 -41.16
C ARG A 619 -50.01 22.73 -41.36
N ASN A 620 -51.25 22.28 -41.57
CA ASN A 620 -51.59 20.88 -41.88
C ASN A 620 -50.96 19.84 -40.93
N GLY A 621 -50.87 20.14 -39.63
CA GLY A 621 -50.28 19.23 -38.63
C GLY A 621 -48.75 19.23 -38.59
N VAL A 622 -48.08 20.15 -39.30
CA VAL A 622 -46.62 20.27 -39.32
C VAL A 622 -46.21 21.61 -38.73
N LEU A 623 -45.23 21.57 -37.82
CA LEU A 623 -44.54 22.74 -37.27
C LEU A 623 -43.27 22.99 -38.08
N ASP A 624 -43.29 24.04 -38.89
CA ASP A 624 -42.12 24.54 -39.60
C ASP A 624 -41.38 25.53 -38.70
N LEU A 625 -40.12 25.22 -38.38
CA LEU A 625 -39.21 26.08 -37.63
C LEU A 625 -38.10 26.57 -38.57
N SER A 626 -37.71 27.82 -38.46
CA SER A 626 -36.56 28.35 -39.21
C SER A 626 -35.81 29.45 -38.47
N TRP A 627 -34.55 29.64 -38.81
CA TRP A 627 -33.65 30.62 -38.21
C TRP A 627 -32.76 31.27 -39.28
N PRO A 628 -32.07 32.39 -38.98
CA PRO A 628 -31.28 33.08 -39.98
C PRO A 628 -30.22 32.19 -40.63
N ALA A 629 -30.03 32.35 -41.94
CA ALA A 629 -29.06 31.59 -42.72
C ALA A 629 -27.62 31.72 -42.20
N THR A 630 -27.31 32.84 -41.52
CA THR A 630 -26.01 33.07 -40.87
C THR A 630 -25.74 32.11 -39.71
N HIS A 631 -26.77 31.46 -39.16
CA HIS A 631 -26.67 30.50 -38.04
C HIS A 631 -26.75 29.04 -38.53
N LEU A 632 -26.44 28.78 -39.81
CA LEU A 632 -26.20 27.43 -40.30
C LEU A 632 -25.10 26.76 -39.44
N GLY A 633 -25.35 25.54 -38.95
CA GLY A 633 -24.52 24.86 -37.96
C GLY A 633 -25.09 24.87 -36.54
N TRP A 634 -26.04 25.76 -36.21
CA TRP A 634 -26.74 25.70 -34.93
C TRP A 634 -27.64 24.47 -34.84
N ILE A 635 -27.70 23.88 -33.64
CA ILE A 635 -28.40 22.62 -33.38
C ILE A 635 -29.76 22.93 -32.77
N LEU A 636 -30.83 22.46 -33.42
CA LEU A 636 -32.17 22.50 -32.86
C LEU A 636 -32.27 21.39 -31.81
N GLN A 637 -32.67 21.75 -30.60
CA GLN A 637 -32.94 20.80 -29.52
C GLN A 637 -34.42 20.80 -29.15
N CYS A 638 -34.92 19.67 -28.65
CA CYS A 638 -36.25 19.54 -28.08
C CYS A 638 -36.24 19.03 -26.64
N GLN A 639 -37.33 19.33 -25.92
CA GLN A 639 -37.64 18.81 -24.60
C GLN A 639 -39.15 18.53 -24.51
N THR A 640 -39.55 17.37 -24.00
CA THR A 640 -40.96 16.98 -23.79
C THR A 640 -41.36 17.15 -22.32
N ASN A 641 -42.32 18.04 -22.03
CA ASN A 641 -42.91 18.19 -20.69
C ASN A 641 -44.45 18.30 -20.79
N THR A 642 -45.16 18.15 -19.68
CA THR A 642 -46.59 18.50 -19.64
C THR A 642 -46.78 20.01 -19.63
N LEU A 643 -47.92 20.49 -20.18
CA LEU A 643 -48.30 21.92 -20.15
C LEU A 643 -48.28 22.54 -18.75
N SER A 644 -48.61 21.76 -17.71
CA SER A 644 -48.59 22.22 -16.32
C SER A 644 -47.18 22.40 -15.74
N VAL A 645 -46.18 21.71 -16.29
CA VAL A 645 -44.77 21.83 -15.88
C VAL A 645 -44.06 22.94 -16.65
N GLY A 646 -44.45 23.18 -17.90
CA GLY A 646 -43.81 24.20 -18.75
C GLY A 646 -42.39 23.81 -19.18
N LEU A 647 -41.53 24.81 -19.43
CA LEU A 647 -40.10 24.58 -19.66
C LEU A 647 -39.44 24.04 -18.39
N ASN A 648 -38.74 22.92 -18.46
CA ASN A 648 -37.96 22.38 -17.35
C ASN A 648 -36.50 22.85 -17.49
N PRO A 649 -36.06 23.89 -16.76
CA PRO A 649 -34.72 24.46 -16.91
C PRO A 649 -33.61 23.49 -16.50
N THR A 650 -33.93 22.46 -15.71
CA THR A 650 -33.00 21.43 -15.25
C THR A 650 -33.16 20.08 -15.96
N GLY A 651 -34.16 19.95 -16.84
CA GLY A 651 -34.43 18.72 -17.58
C GLY A 651 -33.50 18.54 -18.79
N PRO A 652 -33.29 17.29 -19.25
CA PRO A 652 -32.47 17.03 -20.43
C PRO A 652 -33.10 17.65 -21.69
N TRP A 653 -32.23 18.16 -22.57
CA TRP A 653 -32.58 18.57 -23.93
C TRP A 653 -31.95 17.58 -24.91
N TYR A 654 -32.67 17.24 -25.97
CA TYR A 654 -32.24 16.28 -26.98
C TYR A 654 -32.01 16.97 -28.31
N ASP A 655 -30.90 16.69 -28.97
CA ASP A 655 -30.58 17.23 -30.30
C ASP A 655 -31.53 16.62 -31.34
N ILE A 656 -32.08 17.45 -32.23
CA ILE A 656 -32.86 16.98 -33.38
C ILE A 656 -31.88 16.64 -34.51
N PRO A 657 -31.77 15.36 -34.93
CA PRO A 657 -30.78 14.95 -35.92
C PRO A 657 -30.91 15.70 -37.25
N GLY A 658 -29.77 16.12 -37.80
CA GLY A 658 -29.68 16.80 -39.10
C GLY A 658 -29.90 18.31 -39.05
N SER A 659 -30.35 18.86 -37.90
CA SER A 659 -30.62 20.29 -37.76
C SER A 659 -29.38 21.18 -37.93
N GLU A 660 -28.21 20.65 -37.60
CA GLU A 660 -26.90 21.29 -37.79
C GLU A 660 -26.56 21.58 -39.26
N THR A 661 -27.19 20.88 -40.21
CA THR A 661 -26.92 21.03 -41.66
C THR A 661 -27.91 21.93 -42.38
N VAL A 662 -28.92 22.45 -41.66
CA VAL A 662 -30.01 23.24 -42.23
C VAL A 662 -30.25 24.50 -41.41
N THR A 663 -31.13 25.36 -41.93
CA THR A 663 -31.63 26.57 -41.22
C THR A 663 -33.14 26.56 -41.07
N ALA A 664 -33.78 25.44 -41.42
CA ALA A 664 -35.20 25.20 -41.24
C ALA A 664 -35.48 23.71 -41.08
N MET A 665 -36.47 23.37 -40.26
CA MET A 665 -36.91 21.99 -39.99
C MET A 665 -38.45 21.95 -40.00
N SER A 666 -39.01 20.94 -40.65
CA SER A 666 -40.45 20.65 -40.64
C SER A 666 -40.70 19.46 -39.74
N ILE A 667 -41.43 19.67 -38.65
CA ILE A 667 -41.65 18.67 -37.61
C ILE A 667 -43.13 18.28 -37.60
N PRO A 668 -43.50 17.05 -37.99
CA PRO A 668 -44.86 16.55 -37.82
C PRO A 668 -45.25 16.58 -36.35
N VAL A 669 -46.39 17.20 -36.04
CA VAL A 669 -46.92 17.24 -34.68
C VAL A 669 -47.83 16.05 -34.48
N ASP A 670 -47.46 15.16 -33.57
CA ASP A 670 -48.31 14.06 -33.11
C ASP A 670 -49.22 14.55 -31.97
N PRO A 671 -50.56 14.60 -32.16
CA PRO A 671 -51.49 15.02 -31.12
C PRO A 671 -51.51 14.11 -29.88
N ALA A 672 -50.98 12.89 -29.97
CA ALA A 672 -50.86 11.96 -28.85
C ALA A 672 -49.63 12.23 -27.96
N THR A 673 -48.69 13.06 -28.42
CA THR A 673 -47.47 13.39 -27.66
C THR A 673 -47.70 14.55 -26.69
N PRO A 674 -47.08 14.53 -25.49
CA PRO A 674 -47.05 15.68 -24.60
C PRO A 674 -46.41 16.89 -25.26
N THR A 675 -46.54 18.06 -24.63
CA THR A 675 -46.01 19.32 -25.15
C THR A 675 -44.50 19.26 -25.38
N VAL A 676 -44.08 19.66 -26.58
CA VAL A 676 -42.67 19.73 -26.98
C VAL A 676 -42.22 21.17 -27.02
N PHE A 677 -41.08 21.45 -26.39
CA PHE A 677 -40.40 22.74 -26.42
C PHE A 677 -39.17 22.64 -27.33
N TYR A 678 -38.85 23.74 -28.02
CA TYR A 678 -37.72 23.80 -28.95
C TYR A 678 -36.78 24.95 -28.57
N ARG A 679 -35.47 24.75 -28.74
CA ARG A 679 -34.46 25.81 -28.63
C ARG A 679 -33.33 25.60 -29.63
N LEU A 680 -32.62 26.67 -29.95
CA LEU A 680 -31.38 26.59 -30.71
C LEU A 680 -30.19 26.60 -29.74
N ARG A 681 -29.23 25.70 -29.97
CA ARG A 681 -27.94 25.61 -29.27
C ARG A 681 -26.83 25.95 -30.26
N HIS A 682 -25.89 26.79 -29.85
CA HIS A 682 -24.63 26.97 -30.58
C HIS A 682 -23.91 25.61 -30.67
N PRO A 683 -23.28 25.27 -31.81
CA PRO A 683 -22.54 24.01 -31.97
C PRO A 683 -21.44 23.83 -30.92
#